data_AF-A0A832WI45-F1
#
_entry.id   AF-A0A832WI45-F1
#
_cell.length_a   1.000
_cell.length_b   1.000
_cell.length_c   1.000
_cell.angle_alpha   90.00
_cell.angle_beta   90.00
_cell.angle_gamma   90.00
#
_symmetry.space_group_name_H-M   'P 1'
#
loop_
_entity.id
_entity.type
_entity.pdbx_description
1 polymer ?
#
loop_
_entity_poly.entity_id
_entity_poly.type
_entity_poly.pdbx_seq_one_letter_code
_entity_poly.pdbx_strand_id
1 'polypeptide(L)'
;IGETFLPPPRGTESKLPNRVLVGDDLLRVRDPGREYLKELTEQLIGEPLGIQDPSAAYLGETLGSQKTVQFIEDQLADEPKSIPDLIRIYRATVRQDATYEEAAREIEAAFIAGMLSEVPVGDTLQKRFIPKMHMYFSQGREIKCCLSRDGPHLHDAGEVTCPVCAERGRTRITFPMVFCRACGQEYYSVELLADGTVRPRDLDAPAQEGEALYLYLGEFREGRASPPEWWCTNSGAVKEKYRTIVTPRTGTYCPDCNRLLVDGEEGEICLCPEKIRVTLIEMPFRFCPSEGCGVSYDLRTRREFNKLFSFGTVGRSTATDILVSNMLTTLPENEQKVIAFSDNRQDTALQAAHMNNIQKRIHFRRGLYHALAQAEGSLPLTDVGDAIFDTFIERRADGALPQYEKDPGRGRMRRGSQAEPVYRKYLLMNAILEMGSTRQKNQPNLEDVGLLKVTYIGLANLAEDNNLWEGIPNLSLAGPRRREDYLKGFLDIMRHNLAISSDFFMHPFEFAEKIERFLNPDIIFHNELLSTRPTGYSDNARRETYRATVYRLTHPNGSLVRWTKKSLGTETAEEAQQIVEHVEAVLAAEGGLKQERIDRVGTLSMINPDIIELSLAPPGEVQVCRKCGQVTHFHELNLCINPNCTDLITLDLSNNYFRQEYTRSFREAVQLHAEEHSGQIDGETRKLLETRFRDSQDNLNVIVCTPTMELGIDIGTLSAVYLRNVPPSPSNYAQRAGRAGRKSQASMILTFCGVGSRRGPHDQYFYRYPAKMISGKIASPRFLMDNRMLIRAHIHSLILEIITLKIPQKIDGILDFEKENRPMFTENIPGVEEGLSRTRLSEMIEEHRVQILNAINEVLAEEKQSLGWLDDTFIVQTVGSFVTSFDGAFNLFRGEFSALLKELDEINIFLQRGRISERQRGAYKRRRDSIEKKLNDMRNGGGDFTTYRYLGSQGFLPNYGFPTQVTSLAINYKGVFGSEEAELKRDRNIALVEYAPGNSVYFSGNRYSVRTPRLRTENNQPAMSTVLTCPYCEAVYLDEKEISMTGGACRSCGASLESAVVIHHSIEMPDQLAESRSTITSDEEERQRLGYEVTRHYTPSGTRQFYVVGDPGEPLLTISYDHSGKIVSINHGPIPSDK
;
A
#
# COMPACT_ATOMS: atom_id res chain seq x y z
N ILE A 1 -15.71 31.68 1.77
CA ILE A 1 -16.87 30.76 1.92
C ILE A 1 -17.10 30.63 3.41
N GLY A 2 -17.95 31.50 3.98
CA GLY A 2 -18.33 31.41 5.38
C GLY A 2 -19.68 30.71 5.42
N GLU A 3 -19.73 29.50 5.97
CA GLU A 3 -21.02 28.94 6.39
C GLU A 3 -21.52 29.81 7.54
N THR A 4 -22.62 30.52 7.35
CA THR A 4 -23.30 31.23 8.43
C THR A 4 -23.93 30.20 9.36
N PHE A 5 -23.31 29.97 10.51
CA PHE A 5 -23.87 29.17 11.58
C PHE A 5 -24.97 29.98 12.29
N LEU A 6 -26.23 29.55 12.16
CA LEU A 6 -27.32 30.07 12.96
C LEU A 6 -27.46 29.18 14.21
N PRO A 7 -27.33 29.73 15.42
CA PRO A 7 -27.47 28.92 16.62
C PRO A 7 -28.89 28.35 16.74
N PRO A 8 -29.05 27.09 17.19
CA PRO A 8 -30.37 26.51 17.38
C PRO A 8 -31.14 27.27 18.48
N PRO A 9 -32.48 27.25 18.46
CA PRO A 9 -33.29 27.89 19.49
C PRO A 9 -32.98 27.30 20.88
N ARG A 10 -32.81 28.19 21.87
CA ARG A 10 -32.52 27.86 23.27
C ARG A 10 -33.67 28.29 24.17
N GLY A 11 -34.04 27.43 25.12
CA GLY A 11 -34.96 27.78 26.20
C GLY A 11 -34.27 28.64 27.26
N THR A 12 -35.02 29.54 27.91
CA THR A 12 -34.51 30.39 29.00
C THR A 12 -34.39 29.66 30.33
N GLU A 13 -35.13 28.57 30.53
CA GLU A 13 -35.01 27.68 31.69
C GLU A 13 -34.08 26.52 31.37
N SER A 14 -33.12 26.23 32.27
CA SER A 14 -32.15 25.14 32.10
C SER A 14 -32.54 23.95 32.97
N LYS A 15 -33.08 22.90 32.36
CA LYS A 15 -33.47 21.64 33.00
C LYS A 15 -32.28 20.68 33.06
N LEU A 16 -32.01 20.15 34.25
CA LEU A 16 -31.03 19.10 34.50
C LEU A 16 -31.45 18.29 35.74
N PRO A 17 -31.67 16.97 35.65
CA PRO A 17 -32.03 16.16 36.81
C PRO A 17 -30.89 16.10 37.84
N ASN A 18 -31.19 15.93 39.13
CA ASN A 18 -30.18 15.90 40.20
C ASN A 18 -29.15 14.75 40.08
N ARG A 19 -29.51 13.67 39.40
CA ARG A 19 -28.63 12.53 39.06
C ARG A 19 -28.77 12.16 37.59
N VAL A 20 -27.82 11.41 37.05
CA VAL A 20 -27.95 10.84 35.70
C VAL A 20 -28.98 9.71 35.74
N LEU A 21 -30.01 9.80 34.91
CA LEU A 21 -31.10 8.82 34.84
C LEU A 21 -31.01 7.87 33.63
N VAL A 22 -30.13 8.18 32.68
CA VAL A 22 -29.91 7.38 31.47
C VAL A 22 -29.22 6.05 31.82
N GLY A 23 -29.85 4.93 31.46
CA GLY A 23 -29.29 3.58 31.56
C GLY A 23 -28.47 3.15 30.33
N ASP A 24 -27.65 2.11 30.47
CA ASP A 24 -26.80 1.58 29.38
C ASP A 24 -27.59 0.91 28.25
N ASP A 25 -28.76 0.38 28.58
CA ASP A 25 -29.72 -0.24 27.67
C ASP A 25 -30.25 0.77 26.64
N LEU A 26 -30.51 2.01 27.08
CA LEU A 26 -30.94 3.10 26.22
C LEU A 26 -29.84 3.58 25.26
N LEU A 27 -28.57 3.20 25.41
CA LEU A 27 -27.50 3.61 24.48
C LEU A 27 -27.19 2.56 23.41
N ARG A 28 -27.78 1.36 23.50
CA ARG A 28 -27.45 0.21 22.63
C ARG A 28 -28.49 -0.08 21.54
N VAL A 29 -29.43 0.82 21.31
CA VAL A 29 -30.51 0.64 20.32
C VAL A 29 -30.00 0.89 18.90
N ARG A 30 -30.08 -0.12 18.03
CA ARG A 30 -29.59 -0.05 16.64
C ARG A 30 -30.50 0.76 15.70
N ASP A 31 -31.81 0.74 15.94
CA ASP A 31 -32.79 1.48 15.13
C ASP A 31 -33.71 2.30 16.04
N PRO A 32 -33.30 3.53 16.40
CA PRO A 32 -34.02 4.34 17.37
C PRO A 32 -35.29 4.94 16.76
N GLY A 33 -36.45 4.37 17.14
CA GLY A 33 -37.76 4.92 16.80
C GLY A 33 -38.14 6.19 17.59
N ARG A 34 -39.34 6.74 17.32
CA ARG A 34 -39.83 7.94 18.03
C ARG A 34 -40.10 7.70 19.52
N GLU A 35 -40.58 6.51 19.88
CA GLU A 35 -40.80 6.13 21.29
C GLU A 35 -39.49 6.12 22.07
N TYR A 36 -38.42 5.59 21.46
CA TYR A 36 -37.08 5.63 22.02
C TYR A 36 -36.59 7.07 22.23
N LEU A 37 -36.76 7.94 21.22
CA LEU A 37 -36.34 9.34 21.33
C LEU A 37 -37.09 10.09 22.43
N LYS A 38 -38.40 9.79 22.58
CA LYS A 38 -39.22 10.34 23.66
C LYS A 38 -38.68 9.90 25.02
N GLU A 39 -38.49 8.60 25.23
CA GLU A 39 -37.97 8.05 26.49
C GLU A 39 -36.59 8.65 26.82
N LEU A 40 -35.69 8.72 25.84
CA LEU A 40 -34.36 9.32 26.01
C LEU A 40 -34.46 10.81 26.41
N THR A 41 -35.38 11.55 25.80
CA THR A 41 -35.62 12.97 26.12
C THR A 41 -36.20 13.14 27.53
N GLU A 42 -37.13 12.28 27.95
CA GLU A 42 -37.69 12.27 29.30
C GLU A 42 -36.63 12.00 30.37
N GLN A 43 -35.72 11.04 30.12
CA GLN A 43 -34.61 10.73 31.02
C GLN A 43 -33.58 11.87 31.11
N LEU A 44 -33.28 12.55 30.00
CA LEU A 44 -32.36 13.69 29.97
C LEU A 44 -32.90 14.92 30.70
N ILE A 45 -34.24 15.09 30.73
CA ILE A 45 -34.92 16.20 31.38
C ILE A 45 -35.26 15.88 32.84
N GLY A 46 -35.56 14.61 33.13
CA GLY A 46 -36.00 14.12 34.45
C GLY A 46 -37.50 14.21 34.71
N GLU A 47 -38.31 14.49 33.69
CA GLU A 47 -39.77 14.65 33.78
C GLU A 47 -40.46 14.00 32.56
N PRO A 48 -41.66 13.41 32.72
CA PRO A 48 -42.40 12.82 31.60
C PRO A 48 -42.95 13.91 30.66
N LEU A 49 -42.95 13.63 29.35
CA LEU A 49 -43.54 14.52 28.36
C LEU A 49 -45.05 14.29 28.32
N GLY A 50 -45.84 15.35 28.49
CA GLY A 50 -47.31 15.29 28.51
C GLY A 50 -47.97 14.91 27.17
N ILE A 51 -47.19 14.60 26.13
CA ILE A 51 -47.63 14.25 24.78
C ILE A 51 -47.34 12.77 24.51
N GLN A 52 -48.32 12.03 23.99
CA GLN A 52 -48.15 10.60 23.69
C GLN A 52 -47.17 10.36 22.51
N ASP A 53 -47.38 10.99 21.36
CA ASP A 53 -46.52 10.90 20.16
C ASP A 53 -45.97 12.29 19.76
N PRO A 54 -44.91 12.77 20.42
CA PRO A 54 -44.33 14.08 20.13
C PRO A 54 -43.60 14.10 18.78
N SER A 55 -43.71 15.20 18.04
CA SER A 55 -42.95 15.40 16.80
C SER A 55 -41.46 15.57 17.10
N ALA A 56 -40.60 15.23 16.13
CA ALA A 56 -39.15 15.43 16.25
C ALA A 56 -38.78 16.91 16.50
N ALA A 57 -39.57 17.83 15.93
CA ALA A 57 -39.45 19.27 16.15
C ALA A 57 -39.75 19.68 17.60
N TYR A 58 -40.83 19.15 18.17
CA TYR A 58 -41.21 19.41 19.57
C TYR A 58 -40.13 18.89 20.54
N LEU A 59 -39.60 17.70 20.29
CA LEU A 59 -38.52 17.12 21.09
C LEU A 59 -37.25 17.97 20.99
N GLY A 60 -36.91 18.46 19.80
CA GLY A 60 -35.73 19.31 19.59
C GLY A 60 -35.85 20.66 20.28
N GLU A 61 -37.02 21.30 20.26
CA GLU A 61 -37.28 22.51 21.04
C GLU A 61 -37.17 22.25 22.55
N THR A 62 -37.75 21.15 23.03
CA THR A 62 -37.71 20.75 24.44
C THR A 62 -36.26 20.53 24.90
N LEU A 63 -35.43 19.85 24.10
CA LEU A 63 -34.01 19.65 24.37
C LEU A 63 -33.22 20.97 24.43
N GLY A 64 -33.71 22.05 23.82
CA GLY A 64 -33.09 23.37 23.92
C GLY A 64 -33.14 24.00 25.30
N SER A 65 -33.95 23.46 26.20
CA SER A 65 -33.96 23.80 27.63
C SER A 65 -33.03 22.89 28.46
N GLN A 66 -32.43 21.85 27.88
CA GLN A 66 -31.64 20.87 28.64
C GLN A 66 -30.17 21.32 28.76
N LYS A 67 -29.61 21.27 29.98
CA LYS A 67 -28.29 21.86 30.29
C LYS A 67 -27.09 21.16 29.64
N THR A 68 -27.13 19.83 29.51
CA THR A 68 -26.11 19.03 28.81
C THR A 68 -26.05 19.39 27.32
N VAL A 69 -27.21 19.53 26.66
CA VAL A 69 -27.33 19.94 25.26
C VAL A 69 -26.75 21.34 25.05
N GLN A 70 -27.14 22.30 25.90
CA GLN A 70 -26.58 23.66 25.86
C GLN A 70 -25.05 23.67 26.07
N PHE A 71 -24.55 22.86 27.00
CA PHE A 71 -23.11 22.70 27.23
C PHE A 71 -22.37 22.18 25.99
N ILE A 72 -22.91 21.15 25.32
CA ILE A 72 -22.32 20.59 24.09
C ILE A 72 -22.28 21.65 22.99
N GLU A 73 -23.37 22.40 22.79
CA GLU A 73 -23.45 23.48 21.81
C GLU A 73 -22.39 24.56 22.07
N ASP A 74 -22.22 24.98 23.33
CA ASP A 74 -21.23 26.00 23.70
C ASP A 74 -19.79 25.51 23.49
N GLN A 75 -19.48 24.28 23.91
CA GLN A 75 -18.11 23.75 23.80
C GLN A 75 -17.66 23.48 22.37
N LEU A 76 -18.58 23.09 21.48
CA LEU A 76 -18.28 22.76 20.09
C LEU A 76 -18.40 23.95 19.13
N ALA A 77 -18.94 25.08 19.57
CA ALA A 77 -19.00 26.31 18.78
C ALA A 77 -17.61 26.92 18.52
N ASP A 78 -16.70 26.82 19.50
CA ASP A 78 -15.39 27.47 19.44
C ASP A 78 -14.33 26.62 18.73
N GLU A 79 -14.18 25.35 19.13
CA GLU A 79 -13.14 24.47 18.61
C GLU A 79 -13.54 22.98 18.66
N PRO A 80 -12.97 22.12 17.79
CA PRO A 80 -13.20 20.68 17.88
C PRO A 80 -12.66 20.12 19.20
N LYS A 81 -13.48 19.33 19.90
CA LYS A 81 -13.12 18.67 21.17
C LYS A 81 -13.10 17.15 21.01
N SER A 82 -12.19 16.49 21.75
CA SER A 82 -12.28 15.04 21.93
C SER A 82 -13.41 14.70 22.90
N ILE A 83 -14.05 13.54 22.73
CA ILE A 83 -15.11 13.07 23.66
C ILE A 83 -14.57 13.00 25.12
N PRO A 84 -13.37 12.45 25.39
CA PRO A 84 -12.81 12.45 26.74
C PRO A 84 -12.59 13.85 27.33
N ASP A 85 -12.12 14.82 26.52
CA ASP A 85 -11.97 16.20 26.97
C ASP A 85 -13.32 16.85 27.27
N LEU A 86 -14.33 16.61 26.42
CA LEU A 86 -15.68 17.11 26.62
C LEU A 86 -16.27 16.57 27.93
N ILE A 87 -16.13 15.28 28.21
CA ILE A 87 -16.56 14.64 29.48
C ILE A 87 -15.81 15.24 30.67
N ARG A 88 -14.48 15.43 30.56
CA ARG A 88 -13.67 16.01 31.63
C ARG A 88 -14.11 17.44 31.96
N ILE A 89 -14.35 18.27 30.95
CA ILE A 89 -14.83 19.64 31.14
C ILE A 89 -16.25 19.63 31.71
N TYR A 90 -17.14 18.78 31.20
CA TYR A 90 -18.52 18.64 31.67
C TYR A 90 -18.60 18.29 33.16
N ARG A 91 -17.73 17.39 33.63
CA ARG A 91 -17.62 17.06 35.05
C ARG A 91 -17.13 18.25 35.87
N ALA A 92 -16.16 19.01 35.36
CA ALA A 92 -15.65 20.17 36.09
C ALA A 92 -16.69 21.31 36.21
N THR A 93 -17.55 21.50 35.20
CA THR A 93 -18.41 22.69 35.09
C THR A 93 -19.89 22.45 35.33
N VAL A 94 -20.44 21.29 34.95
CA VAL A 94 -21.89 21.00 35.01
C VAL A 94 -22.22 19.86 35.98
N ARG A 95 -21.47 18.75 35.95
CA ARG A 95 -21.70 17.53 36.73
C ARG A 95 -20.51 17.19 37.65
N GLN A 96 -20.27 18.00 38.67
CA GLN A 96 -19.13 17.86 39.58
C GLN A 96 -19.13 16.56 40.40
N ASP A 97 -20.32 16.08 40.77
CA ASP A 97 -20.48 14.89 41.62
C ASP A 97 -20.62 13.59 40.82
N ALA A 98 -20.67 13.63 39.49
CA ALA A 98 -20.84 12.44 38.66
C ALA A 98 -19.52 11.69 38.42
N THR A 99 -19.62 10.37 38.31
CA THR A 99 -18.51 9.54 37.82
C THR A 99 -18.23 9.81 36.34
N TYR A 100 -17.06 9.37 35.85
CA TYR A 100 -16.72 9.51 34.43
C TYR A 100 -17.73 8.77 33.53
N GLU A 101 -18.14 7.57 33.92
CA GLU A 101 -19.09 6.73 33.18
C GLU A 101 -20.50 7.36 33.16
N GLU A 102 -20.99 7.87 34.29
CA GLU A 102 -22.27 8.59 34.33
C GLU A 102 -22.28 9.83 33.45
N ALA A 103 -21.22 10.64 33.51
CA ALA A 103 -21.08 11.82 32.67
C ALA A 103 -20.97 11.47 31.18
N ALA A 104 -20.26 10.38 30.84
CA ALA A 104 -20.15 9.88 29.48
C ALA A 104 -21.52 9.47 28.93
N ARG A 105 -22.31 8.72 29.71
CA ARG A 105 -23.66 8.27 29.31
C ARG A 105 -24.61 9.43 29.05
N GLU A 106 -24.59 10.46 29.90
CA GLU A 106 -25.45 11.64 29.73
C GLU A 106 -25.06 12.45 28.47
N ILE A 107 -23.76 12.61 28.20
CA ILE A 107 -23.28 13.27 26.99
C ILE A 107 -23.63 12.45 25.73
N GLU A 108 -23.45 11.13 25.76
CA GLU A 108 -23.78 10.24 24.64
C GLU A 108 -25.27 10.27 24.34
N ALA A 109 -26.12 10.18 25.37
CA ALA A 109 -27.56 10.35 25.24
C ALA A 109 -27.94 11.71 24.65
N ALA A 110 -27.30 12.80 25.09
CA ALA A 110 -27.56 14.13 24.55
C ALA A 110 -27.18 14.23 23.06
N PHE A 111 -26.07 13.63 22.63
CA PHE A 111 -25.71 13.54 21.21
C PHE A 111 -26.75 12.77 20.41
N ILE A 112 -27.15 11.58 20.86
CA ILE A 112 -28.16 10.74 20.18
C ILE A 112 -29.49 11.51 20.07
N ALA A 113 -29.96 12.10 21.18
CA ALA A 113 -31.21 12.84 21.22
C ALA A 113 -31.18 14.06 20.29
N GLY A 114 -30.07 14.81 20.27
CA GLY A 114 -29.92 15.97 19.38
C GLY A 114 -29.72 15.60 17.89
N MET A 115 -29.15 14.43 17.59
CA MET A 115 -29.01 13.93 16.21
C MET A 115 -30.35 13.45 15.63
N LEU A 116 -31.26 12.96 16.47
CA LEU A 116 -32.55 12.44 16.04
C LEU A 116 -33.66 13.51 16.04
N SER A 117 -33.59 14.49 16.94
CA SER A 117 -34.53 15.61 17.02
C SER A 117 -34.29 16.71 15.99
N GLU A 118 -35.32 17.50 15.71
CA GLU A 118 -35.31 18.56 14.71
C GLU A 118 -35.57 19.92 15.34
N VAL A 119 -35.01 20.98 14.75
CA VAL A 119 -35.23 22.37 15.17
C VAL A 119 -35.46 23.25 13.95
N PRO A 120 -36.32 24.28 14.04
CA PRO A 120 -36.49 25.25 12.97
C PRO A 120 -35.26 26.17 12.89
N VAL A 121 -34.61 26.19 11.72
CA VAL A 121 -33.49 27.08 11.41
C VAL A 121 -33.83 27.82 10.11
N GLY A 122 -34.21 29.10 10.23
CA GLY A 122 -34.82 29.86 9.14
C GLY A 122 -36.14 29.22 8.69
N ASP A 123 -36.27 28.97 7.39
CA ASP A 123 -37.47 28.34 6.78
C ASP A 123 -37.38 26.80 6.70
N THR A 124 -36.34 26.17 7.27
CA THR A 124 -36.10 24.72 7.16
C THR A 124 -35.98 24.04 8.52
N LEU A 125 -36.50 22.81 8.63
CA LEU A 125 -36.22 21.93 9.78
C LEU A 125 -34.88 21.23 9.57
N GLN A 126 -34.02 21.27 10.59
CA GLN A 126 -32.71 20.62 10.58
C GLN A 126 -32.52 19.84 11.87
N LYS A 127 -31.64 18.83 11.85
CA LYS A 127 -31.27 18.12 13.08
C LYS A 127 -30.59 19.09 14.05
N ARG A 128 -30.85 18.96 15.35
CA ARG A 128 -30.24 19.85 16.37
C ARG A 128 -28.72 19.70 16.40
N PHE A 129 -28.24 18.46 16.29
CA PHE A 129 -26.82 18.16 16.07
C PHE A 129 -26.59 17.51 14.71
N ILE A 130 -25.63 18.04 13.97
CA ILE A 130 -25.10 17.44 12.74
C ILE A 130 -23.60 17.24 12.95
N PRO A 131 -23.19 16.25 13.77
CA PRO A 131 -21.79 16.10 14.12
C PRO A 131 -20.97 15.63 12.92
N LYS A 132 -19.79 16.21 12.78
CA LYS A 132 -18.73 15.73 11.90
C LYS A 132 -17.69 15.03 12.77
N MET A 133 -17.69 13.70 12.77
CA MET A 133 -16.79 12.90 13.59
C MET A 133 -15.45 12.72 12.89
N HIS A 134 -14.39 13.24 13.51
CA HIS A 134 -13.02 13.14 13.02
C HIS A 134 -12.27 12.06 13.80
N MET A 135 -12.04 10.90 13.18
CA MET A 135 -11.39 9.75 13.80
C MET A 135 -9.98 9.57 13.25
N TYR A 136 -8.99 9.45 14.14
CA TYR A 136 -7.59 9.27 13.78
C TYR A 136 -7.13 7.88 14.26
N PHE A 137 -6.70 7.05 13.31
CA PHE A 137 -6.18 5.71 13.58
C PHE A 137 -4.68 5.71 13.32
N SER A 138 -3.87 5.30 14.30
CA SER A 138 -2.45 5.09 14.08
C SER A 138 -2.20 3.68 13.57
N GLN A 139 -1.21 3.52 12.68
CA GLN A 139 -0.62 2.22 12.36
C GLN A 139 -0.05 1.52 13.63
N GLY A 140 0.20 2.30 14.69
CA GLY A 140 0.92 1.89 15.88
C GLY A 140 2.43 1.99 15.66
N ARG A 141 3.18 2.27 16.72
CA ARG A 141 4.64 2.18 16.73
C ARG A 141 5.06 0.99 17.59
N GLU A 142 6.30 0.57 17.41
CA GLU A 142 6.94 -0.36 18.33
C GLU A 142 6.89 0.22 19.74
N ILE A 143 6.48 -0.59 20.72
CA ILE A 143 6.53 -0.19 22.12
C ILE A 143 7.99 -0.13 22.52
N LYS A 144 8.41 1.01 23.06
CA LYS A 144 9.75 1.21 23.60
C LYS A 144 9.70 1.20 25.12
N CYS A 145 10.76 0.70 25.73
CA CYS A 145 10.88 0.66 27.19
C CYS A 145 12.32 0.90 27.62
N CYS A 146 12.52 1.59 28.75
CA CYS A 146 13.84 1.70 29.36
C CYS A 146 14.19 0.43 30.13
N LEU A 147 15.42 -0.04 29.97
CA LEU A 147 15.97 -1.12 30.80
C LEU A 147 16.29 -0.55 32.19
N SER A 148 15.37 -0.66 33.15
CA SER A 148 15.55 -0.17 34.52
C SER A 148 14.91 -1.12 35.53
N ARG A 149 15.40 -1.13 36.78
CA ARG A 149 14.78 -1.89 37.87
C ARG A 149 13.42 -1.33 38.30
N ASP A 150 13.22 -0.03 38.11
CA ASP A 150 11.95 0.67 38.39
C ASP A 150 10.91 0.44 37.28
N GLY A 151 11.29 -0.20 36.18
CA GLY A 151 10.45 -0.46 35.01
C GLY A 151 9.74 -1.82 35.05
N PRO A 152 8.93 -2.14 34.02
CA PRO A 152 8.97 -1.52 32.69
C PRO A 152 8.14 -0.22 32.58
N HIS A 153 8.76 0.85 32.09
CA HIS A 153 8.06 2.06 31.64
C HIS A 153 7.79 1.94 30.14
N LEU A 154 6.54 1.64 29.78
CA LEU A 154 6.13 1.40 28.39
C LEU A 154 5.76 2.71 27.69
N HIS A 155 6.29 2.90 26.49
CA HIS A 155 6.06 4.08 25.68
C HIS A 155 5.75 3.69 24.23
N ASP A 156 4.61 4.14 23.71
CA ASP A 156 4.16 3.91 22.33
C ASP A 156 4.40 5.14 21.43
N ALA A 157 4.88 6.24 22.01
CA ALA A 157 5.15 7.49 21.31
C ALA A 157 6.54 7.52 20.65
N GLY A 158 7.33 6.45 20.76
CA GLY A 158 8.62 6.31 20.08
C GLY A 158 9.70 7.26 20.62
N GLU A 159 9.58 7.66 21.88
CA GLU A 159 10.58 8.42 22.63
C GLU A 159 11.97 7.77 22.49
N VAL A 160 13.00 8.61 22.57
CA VAL A 160 14.40 8.15 22.61
C VAL A 160 14.88 8.01 24.05
N THR A 161 14.30 8.79 24.96
CA THR A 161 14.58 8.77 26.39
C THR A 161 13.29 8.61 27.18
N CYS A 162 13.35 7.94 28.34
CA CYS A 162 12.19 7.65 29.16
C CYS A 162 11.71 8.92 29.90
N PRO A 163 10.48 9.43 29.63
CA PRO A 163 9.93 10.59 30.32
C PRO A 163 9.79 10.39 31.83
N VAL A 164 9.36 9.20 32.27
CA VAL A 164 9.16 8.88 33.69
C VAL A 164 10.49 8.91 34.47
N CYS A 165 11.58 8.45 33.84
CA CYS A 165 12.91 8.55 34.44
C CYS A 165 13.41 10.00 34.45
N ALA A 166 13.11 10.78 33.41
CA ALA A 166 13.50 12.17 33.31
C ALA A 166 12.84 13.04 34.39
N GLU A 167 11.56 12.80 34.72
CA GLU A 167 10.87 13.45 35.85
C GLU A 167 11.57 13.20 37.20
N ARG A 168 12.26 12.06 37.33
CA ARG A 168 13.07 11.69 38.50
C ARG A 168 14.53 12.15 38.38
N GLY A 169 14.86 13.01 37.41
CA GLY A 169 16.20 13.55 37.19
C GLY A 169 17.19 12.58 36.54
N ARG A 170 16.73 11.51 35.89
CA ARG A 170 17.58 10.53 35.20
C ARG A 170 17.29 10.47 33.71
N THR A 171 18.30 10.64 32.86
CA THR A 171 18.15 10.55 31.40
C THR A 171 18.50 9.15 30.91
N ARG A 172 17.49 8.28 30.77
CA ARG A 172 17.67 6.87 30.36
C ARG A 172 17.15 6.65 28.95
N ILE A 173 17.87 5.86 28.16
CA ILE A 173 17.48 5.50 26.79
C ILE A 173 16.38 4.44 26.81
N THR A 174 15.48 4.51 25.84
CA THR A 174 14.40 3.54 25.61
C THR A 174 14.68 2.69 24.38
N PHE A 175 14.47 1.38 24.50
CA PHE A 175 14.75 0.39 23.47
C PHE A 175 13.45 -0.23 22.93
N PRO A 176 13.34 -0.51 21.62
CA PRO A 176 12.21 -1.24 21.06
C PRO A 176 12.06 -2.63 21.67
N MET A 177 10.84 -2.96 22.07
CA MET A 177 10.47 -4.28 22.57
C MET A 177 9.91 -5.15 21.45
N VAL A 178 10.41 -6.37 21.36
CA VAL A 178 9.97 -7.40 20.43
C VAL A 178 9.65 -8.67 21.21
N PHE A 179 8.68 -9.45 20.75
CA PHE A 179 8.12 -10.57 21.48
C PHE A 179 8.28 -11.85 20.68
N CYS A 180 8.67 -12.94 21.34
CA CYS A 180 8.70 -14.26 20.72
C CYS A 180 7.29 -14.65 20.29
N ARG A 181 7.08 -14.96 19.01
CA ARG A 181 5.76 -15.38 18.52
C ARG A 181 5.27 -16.71 19.10
N ALA A 182 6.16 -17.54 19.63
CA ALA A 182 5.81 -18.85 20.15
C ALA A 182 5.37 -18.84 21.63
N CYS A 183 5.88 -17.92 22.46
CA CYS A 183 5.58 -17.87 23.89
C CYS A 183 5.20 -16.48 24.42
N GLY A 184 5.36 -15.42 23.63
CA GLY A 184 5.11 -14.05 24.06
C GLY A 184 6.24 -13.41 24.88
N GLN A 185 7.37 -14.09 25.13
CA GLN A 185 8.51 -13.52 25.85
C GLN A 185 9.02 -12.25 25.18
N GLU A 186 9.17 -11.18 25.94
CA GLU A 186 9.75 -9.91 25.51
C GLU A 186 11.29 -9.95 25.45
N TYR A 187 11.82 -9.25 24.46
CA TYR A 187 13.24 -8.99 24.20
C TYR A 187 13.41 -7.54 23.76
N TYR A 188 14.59 -6.97 23.96
CA TYR A 188 14.90 -5.59 23.57
C TYR A 188 15.83 -5.59 22.36
N SER A 189 15.40 -4.98 21.26
CA SER A 189 16.15 -4.94 20.01
C SER A 189 17.20 -3.83 20.03
N VAL A 190 18.47 -4.22 19.94
CA VAL A 190 19.61 -3.30 20.12
C VAL A 190 20.73 -3.54 19.11
N GLU A 191 21.63 -2.56 19.04
CA GLU A 191 22.93 -2.63 18.42
C GLU A 191 24.00 -2.31 19.48
N LEU A 192 25.01 -3.18 19.61
CA LEU A 192 26.12 -3.02 20.55
C LEU A 192 27.36 -2.52 19.80
N LEU A 193 27.88 -1.36 20.19
CA LEU A 193 29.10 -0.80 19.63
C LEU A 193 30.36 -1.37 20.31
N ALA A 194 31.51 -1.23 19.65
CA ALA A 194 32.80 -1.71 20.14
C ALA A 194 33.25 -1.06 21.47
N ASP A 195 32.72 0.10 21.83
CA ASP A 195 32.99 0.80 23.10
C ASP A 195 32.04 0.36 24.24
N GLY A 196 31.17 -0.62 23.99
CA GLY A 196 30.15 -1.11 24.93
C GLY A 196 28.87 -0.28 24.97
N THR A 197 28.75 0.77 24.15
CA THR A 197 27.53 1.58 24.06
C THR A 197 26.40 0.80 23.38
N VAL A 198 25.19 0.86 23.95
CA VAL A 198 24.00 0.18 23.39
C VAL A 198 23.10 1.18 22.69
N ARG A 199 22.77 0.95 21.41
CA ARG A 199 21.84 1.76 20.62
C ARG A 199 20.53 1.01 20.35
N PRO A 200 19.38 1.70 20.31
CA PRO A 200 18.12 1.08 19.88
C PRO A 200 18.18 0.72 18.39
N ARG A 201 17.59 -0.43 18.03
CA ARG A 201 17.55 -0.94 16.65
C ARG A 201 16.15 -1.46 16.31
N ASP A 202 15.63 -1.12 15.13
CA ASP A 202 14.33 -1.63 14.67
C ASP A 202 14.39 -3.14 14.34
N LEU A 203 13.25 -3.83 14.39
CA LEU A 203 13.15 -5.24 13.99
C LEU A 203 13.52 -5.41 12.51
N ASP A 204 14.25 -6.48 12.17
CA ASP A 204 14.77 -6.78 10.81
C ASP A 204 15.80 -5.79 10.22
N ALA A 205 16.11 -4.68 10.89
CA ALA A 205 17.17 -3.75 10.44
C ALA A 205 18.58 -4.32 10.72
N PRO A 206 19.52 -4.31 9.76
CA PRO A 206 20.91 -4.67 10.02
C PRO A 206 21.55 -3.66 11.01
N ALA A 207 22.62 -4.08 11.68
CA ALA A 207 23.47 -3.16 12.43
C ALA A 207 24.24 -2.25 11.45
N GLN A 208 24.46 -0.99 11.83
CA GLN A 208 25.16 0.00 11.01
C GLN A 208 26.66 -0.03 11.27
N GLU A 209 27.07 -0.04 12.54
CA GLU A 209 28.47 0.07 12.99
C GLU A 209 28.86 -1.07 13.95
N GLY A 210 27.89 -1.65 14.66
CA GLY A 210 28.11 -2.60 15.75
C GLY A 210 27.56 -4.01 15.50
N GLU A 211 27.31 -4.74 16.59
CA GLU A 211 26.71 -6.08 16.59
C GLU A 211 25.18 -5.99 16.82
N ALA A 212 24.39 -6.60 15.93
CA ALA A 212 22.93 -6.67 16.08
C ALA A 212 22.53 -7.77 17.09
N LEU A 213 21.85 -7.38 18.16
CA LEU A 213 21.51 -8.27 19.27
C LEU A 213 20.07 -8.06 19.76
N TYR A 214 19.60 -9.03 20.53
CA TYR A 214 18.40 -8.94 21.36
C TYR A 214 18.78 -9.15 22.82
N LEU A 215 18.40 -8.22 23.70
CA LEU A 215 18.64 -8.36 25.14
C LEU A 215 17.44 -9.02 25.81
N TYR A 216 17.73 -10.01 26.64
CA TYR A 216 16.78 -10.64 27.56
C TYR A 216 17.13 -10.23 28.99
N LEU A 217 16.14 -9.76 29.77
CA LEU A 217 16.34 -9.36 31.15
C LEU A 217 16.55 -10.59 32.05
N GLY A 218 17.66 -10.60 32.78
CA GLY A 218 18.05 -11.70 33.65
C GLY A 218 19.19 -12.55 33.08
N GLU A 219 19.57 -13.56 33.85
CA GLU A 219 20.64 -14.49 33.53
C GLU A 219 20.07 -15.80 32.98
N PHE A 220 20.60 -16.26 31.86
CA PHE A 220 20.30 -17.58 31.34
C PHE A 220 20.74 -18.66 32.34
N ARG A 221 19.86 -19.64 32.59
CA ARG A 221 20.17 -20.82 33.38
C ARG A 221 19.97 -22.07 32.52
N GLU A 222 20.99 -22.93 32.48
CA GLU A 222 20.91 -24.22 31.78
C GLU A 222 19.73 -25.05 32.29
N GLY A 223 19.01 -25.72 31.38
CA GLY A 223 17.87 -26.57 31.69
C GLY A 223 16.49 -25.87 31.71
N ARG A 224 16.41 -24.54 31.60
CA ARG A 224 15.12 -23.83 31.48
C ARG A 224 14.39 -24.02 30.15
N ALA A 225 15.15 -24.26 29.09
CA ALA A 225 14.64 -24.50 27.76
C ALA A 225 15.45 -25.63 27.11
N SER A 226 14.77 -26.66 26.62
CA SER A 226 15.43 -27.81 26.00
C SER A 226 15.87 -27.46 24.57
N PRO A 227 17.16 -27.61 24.22
CA PRO A 227 17.59 -27.45 22.84
C PRO A 227 17.03 -28.57 21.96
N PRO A 228 16.87 -28.35 20.65
CA PRO A 228 16.41 -29.40 19.74
C PRO A 228 17.34 -30.61 19.74
N GLU A 229 16.79 -31.82 19.60
CA GLU A 229 17.58 -33.07 19.57
C GLU A 229 18.68 -33.06 18.50
N TRP A 230 18.40 -32.48 17.32
CA TRP A 230 19.39 -32.39 16.23
C TRP A 230 20.56 -31.44 16.54
N TRP A 231 20.45 -30.58 17.57
CA TRP A 231 21.56 -29.79 18.11
C TRP A 231 22.42 -30.57 19.09
N CYS A 232 21.92 -31.68 19.60
CA CYS A 232 22.62 -32.53 20.54
C CYS A 232 23.36 -33.68 19.83
N THR A 233 24.38 -34.21 20.47
CA THR A 233 25.03 -35.49 20.15
C THR A 233 24.15 -36.64 20.64
N ASN A 234 24.44 -37.87 20.21
CA ASN A 234 23.73 -39.06 20.68
C ASN A 234 23.85 -39.29 22.20
N SER A 235 24.81 -38.63 22.86
CA SER A 235 25.00 -38.62 24.31
C SER A 235 24.19 -37.51 25.03
N GLY A 236 23.38 -36.73 24.31
CA GLY A 236 22.57 -35.63 24.85
C GLY A 236 23.32 -34.30 25.04
N ALA A 237 24.61 -34.23 24.72
CA ALA A 237 25.40 -32.99 24.84
C ALA A 237 25.22 -32.08 23.61
N VAL A 238 25.15 -30.76 23.79
CA VAL A 238 25.01 -29.82 22.67
C VAL A 238 26.27 -29.83 21.78
N LYS A 239 26.10 -29.94 20.47
CA LYS A 239 27.20 -29.88 19.49
C LYS A 239 27.91 -28.53 19.56
N GLU A 240 29.23 -28.51 19.43
CA GLU A 240 30.07 -27.32 19.59
C GLU A 240 29.58 -26.10 18.78
N LYS A 241 29.16 -26.32 17.52
CA LYS A 241 28.61 -25.28 16.65
C LYS A 241 27.33 -24.57 17.14
N TYR A 242 26.61 -25.16 18.10
CA TYR A 242 25.36 -24.63 18.65
C TYR A 242 25.50 -24.18 20.11
N ARG A 243 26.67 -24.40 20.71
CA ARG A 243 26.90 -24.10 22.13
C ARG A 243 26.67 -22.63 22.43
N THR A 244 27.26 -21.72 21.64
CA THR A 244 27.07 -20.27 21.77
C THR A 244 25.62 -19.79 21.59
N ILE A 245 24.75 -20.59 20.95
CA ILE A 245 23.34 -20.26 20.76
C ILE A 245 22.49 -20.71 21.95
N VAL A 246 22.82 -21.88 22.52
CA VAL A 246 22.09 -22.48 23.65
C VAL A 246 22.53 -21.87 24.97
N THR A 247 23.80 -21.53 25.12
CA THR A 247 24.36 -20.78 26.26
C THR A 247 24.80 -19.40 25.76
N PRO A 248 23.86 -18.46 25.61
CA PRO A 248 24.16 -17.09 25.17
C PRO A 248 25.11 -16.36 26.13
N ARG A 249 25.84 -15.37 25.60
CA ARG A 249 26.69 -14.48 26.41
C ARG A 249 25.82 -13.73 27.42
N THR A 250 26.36 -13.48 28.60
CA THR A 250 25.71 -12.67 29.64
C THR A 250 26.54 -11.43 29.91
N GLY A 251 25.90 -10.39 30.42
CA GLY A 251 26.56 -9.13 30.70
C GLY A 251 25.78 -8.30 31.69
N THR A 252 26.39 -7.19 32.09
CA THR A 252 25.81 -6.22 33.01
C THR A 252 25.60 -4.90 32.30
N TYR A 253 24.33 -4.51 32.14
CA TYR A 253 23.93 -3.23 31.56
C TYR A 253 23.78 -2.17 32.64
N CYS A 254 24.40 -1.00 32.42
CA CYS A 254 24.18 0.20 33.22
C CYS A 254 23.25 1.17 32.48
N PRO A 255 22.03 1.45 32.99
CA PRO A 255 21.10 2.38 32.36
C PRO A 255 21.53 3.85 32.41
N ASP A 256 22.36 4.23 33.39
CA ASP A 256 22.76 5.64 33.57
C ASP A 256 23.96 6.02 32.69
N CYS A 257 24.88 5.07 32.44
CA CYS A 257 26.00 5.27 31.50
C CYS A 257 25.70 4.77 30.09
N ASN A 258 24.58 4.08 29.88
CA ASN A 258 24.26 3.37 28.64
C ASN A 258 25.38 2.46 28.12
N ARG A 259 26.03 1.73 29.03
CA ARG A 259 27.12 0.79 28.71
C ARG A 259 26.76 -0.62 29.13
N LEU A 260 27.04 -1.57 28.25
CA LEU A 260 26.95 -3.00 28.49
C LEU A 260 28.36 -3.58 28.63
N LEU A 261 28.67 -4.15 29.80
CA LEU A 261 29.90 -4.91 30.01
C LEU A 261 29.57 -6.40 29.83
N VAL A 262 30.15 -7.04 28.82
CA VAL A 262 30.00 -8.48 28.58
C VAL A 262 30.94 -9.24 29.52
N ASP A 263 30.46 -10.33 30.10
CA ASP A 263 31.26 -11.12 31.03
C ASP A 263 32.47 -11.75 30.33
N GLY A 264 33.64 -11.57 30.93
CA GLY A 264 34.91 -12.09 30.39
C GLY A 264 35.65 -11.12 29.46
N GLU A 265 35.07 -9.96 29.14
CA GLU A 265 35.74 -8.89 28.39
C GLU A 265 36.31 -7.81 29.33
N GLU A 266 37.48 -7.25 28.99
CA GLU A 266 38.07 -6.13 29.72
C GLU A 266 37.33 -4.83 29.37
N GLY A 267 36.79 -4.14 30.37
CA GLY A 267 36.09 -2.87 30.18
C GLY A 267 36.05 -1.99 31.42
N GLU A 268 35.79 -0.70 31.22
CA GLU A 268 35.70 0.27 32.33
C GLU A 268 34.51 -0.03 33.24
N ILE A 269 34.79 -0.32 34.51
CA ILE A 269 33.78 -0.63 35.52
C ILE A 269 33.10 0.69 35.95
N CYS A 270 31.83 0.89 35.58
CA CYS A 270 31.08 2.04 36.10
C CYS A 270 30.74 1.85 37.59
N LEU A 271 30.83 2.93 38.37
CA LEU A 271 30.51 2.99 39.81
C LEU A 271 29.03 3.31 40.09
N CYS A 272 28.21 3.30 39.06
CA CYS A 272 26.80 3.63 39.13
C CYS A 272 26.04 2.59 39.96
N PRO A 273 25.06 3.00 40.79
CA PRO A 273 24.39 2.12 41.74
C PRO A 273 23.46 1.12 41.06
N GLU A 274 22.88 1.48 39.91
CA GLU A 274 21.95 0.62 39.18
C GLU A 274 22.66 -0.18 38.09
N LYS A 275 22.61 -1.49 38.21
CA LYS A 275 23.15 -2.46 37.25
C LYS A 275 22.15 -3.58 37.05
N ILE A 276 21.93 -3.94 35.78
CA ILE A 276 20.92 -4.90 35.36
C ILE A 276 21.62 -6.05 34.66
N ARG A 277 21.30 -7.26 35.09
CA ARG A 277 21.80 -8.46 34.45
C ARG A 277 21.02 -8.72 33.17
N VAL A 278 21.72 -8.91 32.07
CA VAL A 278 21.11 -9.19 30.76
C VAL A 278 21.79 -10.36 30.08
N THR A 279 21.03 -11.06 29.26
CA THR A 279 21.49 -12.12 28.37
C THR A 279 21.44 -11.62 26.94
N LEU A 280 22.52 -11.84 26.18
CA LEU A 280 22.70 -11.35 24.81
C LEU A 280 22.35 -12.46 23.82
N ILE A 281 21.35 -12.24 22.97
CA ILE A 281 20.94 -13.16 21.92
C ILE A 281 21.31 -12.56 20.57
N GLU A 282 22.09 -13.28 19.78
CA GLU A 282 22.56 -12.82 18.47
C GLU A 282 21.44 -12.77 17.42
N MET A 283 21.50 -11.79 16.52
CA MET A 283 20.74 -11.80 15.27
C MET A 283 21.50 -12.62 14.20
N PRO A 284 20.84 -13.50 13.44
CA PRO A 284 19.40 -13.79 13.43
C PRO A 284 18.95 -14.58 14.67
N PHE A 285 17.73 -14.31 15.14
CA PHE A 285 17.11 -15.02 16.26
C PHE A 285 16.98 -16.51 15.92
N ARG A 286 17.70 -17.37 16.65
CA ARG A 286 17.78 -18.81 16.39
C ARG A 286 17.17 -19.67 17.50
N PHE A 287 17.07 -19.15 18.71
CA PHE A 287 16.58 -19.90 19.87
C PHE A 287 15.95 -18.96 20.90
N CYS A 288 14.82 -19.38 21.48
CA CYS A 288 14.18 -18.69 22.58
C CYS A 288 14.61 -19.32 23.92
N PRO A 289 15.41 -18.63 24.75
CA PRO A 289 15.86 -19.16 26.04
C PRO A 289 14.79 -19.08 27.15
N SER A 290 13.60 -18.55 26.86
CA SER A 290 12.50 -18.44 27.83
C SER A 290 12.06 -19.81 28.35
N GLU A 291 11.68 -19.83 29.63
CA GLU A 291 11.28 -21.03 30.35
C GLU A 291 10.09 -21.72 29.67
N GLY A 292 10.24 -23.01 29.34
CA GLY A 292 9.19 -23.80 28.69
C GLY A 292 8.91 -23.44 27.22
N CYS A 293 9.67 -22.53 26.60
CA CYS A 293 9.53 -22.21 25.18
C CYS A 293 10.42 -23.07 24.28
N GLY A 294 11.75 -22.90 24.36
CA GLY A 294 12.72 -23.68 23.58
C GLY A 294 12.58 -23.61 22.05
N VAL A 295 11.79 -22.66 21.51
CA VAL A 295 11.56 -22.59 20.07
C VAL A 295 12.88 -22.30 19.35
N SER A 296 13.17 -23.06 18.30
CA SER A 296 14.41 -22.92 17.52
C SER A 296 14.10 -22.59 16.07
N TYR A 297 14.99 -21.89 15.36
CA TYR A 297 14.83 -21.55 13.94
C TYR A 297 16.11 -21.88 13.16
N ASP A 298 15.94 -22.21 11.88
CA ASP A 298 17.06 -22.42 10.96
C ASP A 298 17.43 -21.12 10.21
N LEU A 299 18.60 -21.11 9.56
CA LEU A 299 19.05 -20.00 8.71
C LEU A 299 18.24 -19.84 7.41
N ARG A 300 17.35 -20.79 7.10
CA ARG A 300 16.45 -20.67 5.94
C ARG A 300 15.33 -19.70 6.22
N THR A 301 14.93 -19.56 7.49
CA THR A 301 14.01 -18.51 7.95
C THR A 301 14.75 -17.18 8.05
N ARG A 302 14.93 -16.50 6.90
CA ARG A 302 15.76 -15.30 6.79
C ARG A 302 15.21 -14.05 7.49
N ARG A 303 13.87 -13.91 7.58
CA ARG A 303 13.23 -12.74 8.19
C ARG A 303 12.93 -12.97 9.66
N GLU A 304 13.30 -12.02 10.50
CA GLU A 304 13.04 -11.99 11.94
C GLU A 304 11.56 -11.77 12.23
N PHE A 305 10.83 -11.05 11.37
CA PHE A 305 9.37 -10.88 11.46
C PHE A 305 8.57 -12.19 11.57
N ASN A 306 9.11 -13.30 11.03
CA ASN A 306 8.46 -14.60 11.13
C ASN A 306 8.64 -15.26 12.51
N LYS A 307 9.63 -14.82 13.29
CA LYS A 307 10.07 -15.40 14.57
C LYS A 307 9.66 -14.54 15.76
N LEU A 308 9.82 -13.22 15.60
CA LEU A 308 9.48 -12.20 16.57
C LEU A 308 8.33 -11.33 16.03
N PHE A 309 7.58 -10.71 16.91
CA PHE A 309 6.61 -9.67 16.54
C PHE A 309 6.85 -8.42 17.38
N SER A 310 6.48 -7.27 16.82
CA SER A 310 6.48 -5.99 17.52
C SER A 310 5.05 -5.45 17.52
N PHE A 311 4.72 -4.57 18.47
CA PHE A 311 3.44 -3.85 18.41
C PHE A 311 3.46 -2.84 17.26
N GLY A 312 2.30 -2.58 16.66
CA GLY A 312 2.19 -1.63 15.54
C GLY A 312 2.67 -2.15 14.18
N THR A 313 2.85 -3.47 14.02
CA THR A 313 3.29 -4.07 12.74
C THR A 313 2.16 -4.32 11.74
N VAL A 314 1.03 -3.62 11.85
CA VAL A 314 -0.08 -3.81 10.92
C VAL A 314 0.32 -3.23 9.56
N GLY A 315 0.11 -4.01 8.50
CA GLY A 315 0.33 -3.55 7.13
C GLY A 315 -0.64 -2.43 6.75
N ARG A 316 -0.13 -1.38 6.09
CA ARG A 316 -0.92 -0.17 5.80
C ARG A 316 -2.10 -0.44 4.86
N SER A 317 -1.90 -1.32 3.88
CA SER A 317 -2.93 -1.62 2.87
C SER A 317 -4.03 -2.48 3.50
N THR A 318 -3.67 -3.52 4.26
CA THR A 318 -4.64 -4.32 5.03
C THR A 318 -5.40 -3.50 6.08
N ALA A 319 -4.72 -2.62 6.84
CA ALA A 319 -5.41 -1.74 7.79
C ALA A 319 -6.44 -0.84 7.10
N THR A 320 -6.07 -0.28 5.94
CA THR A 320 -6.95 0.55 5.14
C THR A 320 -8.18 -0.23 4.67
N ASP A 321 -8.00 -1.46 4.19
CA ASP A 321 -9.11 -2.30 3.72
C ASP A 321 -10.10 -2.60 4.84
N ILE A 322 -9.59 -2.97 6.03
CA ILE A 322 -10.42 -3.27 7.20
C ILE A 322 -11.22 -2.03 7.62
N LEU A 323 -10.57 -0.85 7.69
CA LEU A 323 -11.24 0.39 8.09
C LEU A 323 -12.32 0.80 7.08
N VAL A 324 -12.04 0.72 5.78
CA VAL A 324 -13.00 1.09 4.73
C VAL A 324 -14.14 0.06 4.64
N SER A 325 -13.85 -1.23 4.76
CA SER A 325 -14.87 -2.29 4.76
C SER A 325 -15.83 -2.16 5.95
N ASN A 326 -15.30 -1.90 7.16
CA ASN A 326 -16.13 -1.70 8.34
C ASN A 326 -16.92 -0.38 8.26
N MET A 327 -16.32 0.68 7.71
CA MET A 327 -17.02 1.94 7.44
C MET A 327 -18.22 1.70 6.53
N LEU A 328 -18.05 1.01 5.39
CA LEU A 328 -19.15 0.67 4.49
C LEU A 328 -20.23 -0.17 5.17
N THR A 329 -19.84 -1.16 5.97
CA THR A 329 -20.77 -2.06 6.68
C THR A 329 -21.58 -1.33 7.75
N THR A 330 -21.05 -0.25 8.31
CA THR A 330 -21.72 0.56 9.34
C THR A 330 -22.65 1.62 8.72
N LEU A 331 -22.46 1.96 7.45
CA LEU A 331 -23.28 2.96 6.75
C LEU A 331 -24.65 2.38 6.34
N PRO A 332 -25.72 3.20 6.33
CA PRO A 332 -27.02 2.81 5.78
C PRO A 332 -26.91 2.33 4.32
N GLU A 333 -27.73 1.35 3.91
CA GLU A 333 -27.65 0.68 2.59
C GLU A 333 -27.59 1.65 1.40
N ASN A 334 -28.32 2.77 1.46
CA ASN A 334 -28.37 3.80 0.41
C ASN A 334 -27.19 4.80 0.45
N GLU A 335 -26.29 4.66 1.42
CA GLU A 335 -25.18 5.58 1.71
C GLU A 335 -23.83 4.86 1.79
N GLN A 336 -23.76 3.58 1.43
CA GLN A 336 -22.54 2.76 1.42
C GLN A 336 -21.60 3.17 0.28
N LYS A 337 -21.11 4.41 0.30
CA LYS A 337 -20.15 4.96 -0.65
C LYS A 337 -19.08 5.75 0.08
N VAL A 338 -17.82 5.46 -0.25
CA VAL A 338 -16.65 6.04 0.43
C VAL A 338 -15.64 6.55 -0.60
N ILE A 339 -15.08 7.72 -0.31
CA ILE A 339 -13.88 8.20 -1.02
C ILE A 339 -12.67 8.05 -0.11
N ALA A 340 -11.66 7.36 -0.63
CA ALA A 340 -10.39 7.12 0.01
C ALA A 340 -9.30 8.02 -0.60
N PHE A 341 -8.95 9.12 0.07
CA PHE A 341 -7.89 10.02 -0.38
C PHE A 341 -6.49 9.47 -0.08
N SER A 342 -5.61 9.53 -1.07
CA SER A 342 -4.18 9.23 -0.99
C SER A 342 -3.39 10.34 -1.70
N ASP A 343 -2.29 10.79 -1.11
CA ASP A 343 -1.47 11.84 -1.75
C ASP A 343 -0.56 11.35 -2.87
N ASN A 344 -0.53 10.04 -3.12
CA ASN A 344 0.35 9.44 -4.11
C ASN A 344 -0.47 8.63 -5.13
N ARG A 345 -0.28 8.95 -6.42
CA ARG A 345 -1.00 8.30 -7.52
C ARG A 345 -0.73 6.79 -7.59
N GLN A 346 0.51 6.35 -7.37
CA GLN A 346 0.85 4.93 -7.37
C GLN A 346 0.32 4.18 -6.13
N ASP A 347 0.30 4.83 -4.96
CA ASP A 347 -0.35 4.24 -3.77
C ASP A 347 -1.87 4.12 -3.96
N THR A 348 -2.47 4.99 -4.78
CA THR A 348 -3.88 4.94 -5.16
C THR A 348 -4.16 3.69 -5.99
N ALA A 349 -3.35 3.44 -7.02
CA ALA A 349 -3.41 2.23 -7.85
C ALA A 349 -3.22 0.95 -7.03
N LEU A 350 -2.24 0.94 -6.12
CA LEU A 350 -2.00 -0.18 -5.19
C LEU A 350 -3.25 -0.45 -4.35
N GLN A 351 -3.76 0.58 -3.65
CA GLN A 351 -4.83 0.39 -2.68
C GLN A 351 -6.14 -0.08 -3.32
N ALA A 352 -6.54 0.49 -4.47
CA ALA A 352 -7.78 0.08 -5.14
C ALA A 352 -7.73 -1.41 -5.55
N ALA A 353 -6.60 -1.85 -6.12
CA ALA A 353 -6.42 -3.24 -6.52
C ALA A 353 -6.29 -4.20 -5.33
N HIS A 354 -5.60 -3.76 -4.26
CA HIS A 354 -5.46 -4.51 -3.02
C HIS A 354 -6.82 -4.76 -2.35
N MET A 355 -7.65 -3.71 -2.20
CA MET A 355 -9.03 -3.79 -1.72
C MET A 355 -9.86 -4.81 -2.50
N ASN A 356 -9.84 -4.72 -3.84
CA ASN A 356 -10.58 -5.64 -4.68
C ASN A 356 -10.08 -7.08 -4.52
N ASN A 357 -8.77 -7.30 -4.43
CA ASN A 357 -8.21 -8.63 -4.31
C ASN A 357 -8.55 -9.29 -2.96
N ILE A 358 -8.43 -8.58 -1.84
CA ILE A 358 -8.73 -9.13 -0.52
C ILE A 358 -10.23 -9.44 -0.38
N GLN A 359 -11.10 -8.58 -0.90
CA GLN A 359 -12.55 -8.76 -0.82
C GLN A 359 -13.01 -9.98 -1.63
N LYS A 360 -12.44 -10.20 -2.81
CA LYS A 360 -12.70 -11.42 -3.61
C LYS A 360 -12.28 -12.70 -2.87
N ARG A 361 -11.12 -12.68 -2.19
CA ARG A 361 -10.65 -13.80 -1.36
C ARG A 361 -11.58 -14.05 -0.17
N ILE A 362 -11.97 -13.01 0.57
CA ILE A 362 -12.92 -13.11 1.69
C ILE A 362 -14.28 -13.66 1.20
N HIS A 363 -14.78 -13.14 0.08
CA HIS A 363 -16.05 -13.58 -0.51
C HIS A 363 -16.02 -15.07 -0.90
N PHE A 364 -14.94 -15.51 -1.54
CA PHE A 364 -14.71 -16.92 -1.86
C PHE A 364 -14.67 -17.80 -0.60
N ARG A 365 -13.89 -17.40 0.41
CA ARG A 365 -13.76 -18.12 1.69
C ARG A 365 -15.08 -18.21 2.46
N ARG A 366 -15.88 -17.15 2.44
CA ARG A 366 -17.25 -17.13 2.97
C ARG A 366 -18.16 -18.09 2.20
N GLY A 367 -18.05 -18.13 0.87
CA GLY A 367 -18.73 -19.11 0.02
C GLY A 367 -18.40 -20.56 0.40
N LEU A 368 -17.11 -20.86 0.54
CA LEU A 368 -16.65 -22.19 0.99
C LEU A 368 -17.18 -22.54 2.39
N TYR A 369 -17.15 -21.61 3.35
CA TYR A 369 -17.70 -21.85 4.69
C TYR A 369 -19.20 -22.17 4.65
N HIS A 370 -20.02 -21.37 3.96
CA HIS A 370 -21.46 -21.61 3.90
C HIS A 370 -21.82 -22.86 3.11
N ALA A 371 -21.05 -23.22 2.07
CA ALA A 371 -21.22 -24.48 1.35
C ALA A 371 -20.96 -25.69 2.28
N LEU A 372 -19.92 -25.63 3.10
CA LEU A 372 -19.64 -26.67 4.10
C LEU A 372 -20.67 -26.69 5.24
N ALA A 373 -21.23 -25.54 5.60
CA ALA A 373 -22.28 -25.44 6.62
C ALA A 373 -23.63 -26.01 6.15
N GLN A 374 -23.90 -25.95 4.85
CA GLN A 374 -25.10 -26.53 4.22
C GLN A 374 -24.96 -28.03 3.97
N ALA A 375 -23.74 -28.55 3.84
CA ALA A 375 -23.50 -29.98 3.73
C ALA A 375 -23.82 -30.68 5.07
N GLU A 376 -24.66 -31.72 5.05
CA GLU A 376 -24.99 -32.53 6.24
C GLU A 376 -23.82 -33.41 6.73
N GLY A 377 -22.65 -33.34 6.08
CA GLY A 377 -21.47 -34.16 6.36
C GLY A 377 -20.19 -33.65 5.68
N SER A 378 -19.26 -34.55 5.36
CA SER A 378 -18.09 -34.24 4.55
C SER A 378 -18.46 -34.00 3.09
N LEU A 379 -17.75 -33.07 2.45
CA LEU A 379 -17.87 -32.77 1.03
C LEU A 379 -16.59 -33.23 0.31
N PRO A 380 -16.68 -34.07 -0.73
CA PRO A 380 -15.54 -34.44 -1.56
C PRO A 380 -14.93 -33.21 -2.24
N LEU A 381 -13.61 -33.12 -2.30
CA LEU A 381 -12.91 -31.96 -2.87
C LEU A 381 -13.34 -31.69 -4.31
N THR A 382 -13.62 -32.72 -5.10
CA THR A 382 -14.07 -32.61 -6.50
C THR A 382 -15.38 -31.85 -6.67
N ASP A 383 -16.25 -31.90 -5.66
CA ASP A 383 -17.61 -31.38 -5.70
C ASP A 383 -17.71 -29.99 -5.05
N VAL A 384 -16.64 -29.54 -4.37
CA VAL A 384 -16.57 -28.24 -3.68
C VAL A 384 -16.86 -27.07 -4.60
N GLY A 385 -16.35 -27.11 -5.84
CA GLY A 385 -16.61 -26.05 -6.81
C GLY A 385 -18.09 -25.90 -7.15
N ASP A 386 -18.81 -27.02 -7.20
CA ASP A 386 -20.25 -27.05 -7.44
C ASP A 386 -21.04 -26.59 -6.23
N ALA A 387 -20.71 -27.10 -5.05
CA ALA A 387 -21.38 -26.72 -3.80
C ALA A 387 -21.25 -25.21 -3.50
N ILE A 388 -20.07 -24.61 -3.74
CA ILE A 388 -19.89 -23.15 -3.58
C ILE A 388 -20.79 -22.38 -4.55
N PHE A 389 -20.84 -22.82 -5.81
CA PHE A 389 -21.66 -22.13 -6.81
C PHE A 389 -23.15 -22.26 -6.50
N ASP A 390 -23.61 -23.43 -6.08
CA ASP A 390 -25.00 -23.67 -5.70
C ASP A 390 -25.38 -22.83 -4.46
N THR A 391 -24.48 -22.73 -3.47
CA THR A 391 -24.63 -21.80 -2.32
C THR A 391 -24.78 -20.35 -2.79
N PHE A 392 -23.97 -19.92 -3.76
CA PHE A 392 -24.07 -18.57 -4.32
C PHE A 392 -25.40 -18.34 -5.05
N ILE A 393 -25.93 -19.34 -5.76
CA ILE A 393 -27.25 -19.27 -6.41
C ILE A 393 -28.35 -19.14 -5.36
N GLU A 394 -28.35 -20.00 -4.33
CA GLU A 394 -29.37 -19.99 -3.27
C GLU A 394 -29.41 -18.64 -2.55
N ARG A 395 -28.23 -18.06 -2.30
CA ARG A 395 -28.07 -16.77 -1.62
C ARG A 395 -27.89 -15.60 -2.58
N ARG A 396 -28.35 -15.73 -3.83
CA ARG A 396 -28.24 -14.66 -4.82
C ARG A 396 -28.95 -13.37 -4.38
N ALA A 397 -30.06 -13.49 -3.66
CA ALA A 397 -30.78 -12.34 -3.12
C ALA A 397 -29.96 -11.56 -2.08
N ASP A 398 -29.04 -12.23 -1.40
CA ASP A 398 -28.11 -11.62 -0.44
C ASP A 398 -26.81 -11.11 -1.12
N GLY A 399 -26.77 -11.09 -2.45
CA GLY A 399 -25.61 -10.65 -3.22
C GLY A 399 -24.49 -11.70 -3.37
N ALA A 400 -24.72 -12.96 -3.01
CA ALA A 400 -23.67 -13.98 -2.99
C ALA A 400 -23.09 -14.32 -4.39
N LEU A 401 -23.93 -14.30 -5.43
CA LEU A 401 -23.51 -14.62 -6.81
C LEU A 401 -23.00 -13.38 -7.55
N PRO A 402 -21.68 -13.26 -7.81
CA PRO A 402 -21.15 -12.15 -8.57
C PRO A 402 -21.49 -12.25 -10.06
N GLN A 403 -21.32 -11.16 -10.80
CA GLN A 403 -21.41 -11.17 -12.26
C GLN A 403 -20.19 -11.89 -12.87
N TYR A 404 -20.26 -13.22 -12.92
CA TYR A 404 -19.16 -14.07 -13.40
C TYR A 404 -19.06 -14.14 -14.93
N GLU A 405 -20.11 -13.81 -15.68
CA GLU A 405 -20.13 -13.87 -17.14
C GLU A 405 -19.64 -12.56 -17.78
N LYS A 406 -18.74 -12.67 -18.75
CA LYS A 406 -18.23 -11.52 -19.52
C LYS A 406 -19.28 -10.91 -20.44
N ASP A 407 -20.06 -11.75 -21.11
CA ASP A 407 -21.17 -11.36 -22.00
C ASP A 407 -22.44 -12.14 -21.63
N PRO A 408 -23.21 -11.67 -20.64
CA PRO A 408 -24.52 -12.25 -20.33
C PRO A 408 -25.47 -11.94 -21.50
N GLY A 409 -25.46 -12.81 -22.52
CA GLY A 409 -26.08 -12.55 -23.81
C GLY A 409 -27.57 -12.22 -23.68
N ARG A 410 -28.00 -11.05 -24.18
CA ARG A 410 -29.40 -10.70 -24.38
C ARG A 410 -29.97 -11.50 -25.57
N GLY A 411 -30.42 -12.73 -25.36
CA GLY A 411 -31.06 -13.52 -26.42
C GLY A 411 -31.93 -14.65 -25.90
N ARG A 412 -33.23 -14.63 -26.21
CA ARG A 412 -34.25 -15.61 -25.77
C ARG A 412 -34.08 -17.04 -26.33
N MET A 413 -33.06 -17.32 -27.16
CA MET A 413 -32.84 -18.62 -27.83
C MET A 413 -31.46 -19.26 -27.57
N ARG A 414 -30.69 -18.83 -26.55
CA ARG A 414 -29.37 -19.43 -26.28
C ARG A 414 -29.49 -20.68 -25.39
N ARG A 415 -28.88 -21.81 -25.81
CA ARG A 415 -28.74 -23.05 -25.01
C ARG A 415 -27.63 -22.88 -23.96
N GLY A 416 -27.99 -22.64 -22.70
CA GLY A 416 -27.12 -22.73 -21.52
C GLY A 416 -25.94 -21.74 -21.46
N SER A 417 -25.47 -21.42 -20.25
CA SER A 417 -24.25 -20.64 -20.08
C SER A 417 -23.02 -21.53 -20.26
N GLN A 418 -22.13 -21.18 -21.19
CA GLN A 418 -20.80 -21.80 -21.30
C GLN A 418 -19.84 -21.31 -20.21
N ALA A 419 -20.18 -20.22 -19.51
CA ALA A 419 -19.36 -19.64 -18.46
C ALA A 419 -19.56 -20.34 -17.11
N GLU A 420 -20.76 -20.86 -16.83
CA GLU A 420 -21.06 -21.55 -15.57
C GLU A 420 -20.14 -22.76 -15.30
N PRO A 421 -19.96 -23.73 -16.23
CA PRO A 421 -19.05 -24.86 -16.01
C PRO A 421 -17.59 -24.42 -15.82
N VAL A 422 -17.19 -23.32 -16.46
CA VAL A 422 -15.84 -22.75 -16.30
C VAL A 422 -15.70 -22.11 -14.92
N TYR A 423 -16.76 -21.45 -14.42
CA TYR A 423 -16.74 -20.82 -13.11
C TYR A 423 -16.76 -21.83 -11.97
N ARG A 424 -17.57 -22.90 -12.04
CA ARG A 424 -17.53 -24.04 -11.10
C ARG A 424 -16.12 -24.64 -11.00
N LYS A 425 -15.47 -24.87 -12.15
CA LYS A 425 -14.06 -25.32 -12.20
C LYS A 425 -13.08 -24.29 -11.63
N TYR A 426 -13.32 -23.00 -11.84
CA TYR A 426 -12.50 -21.93 -11.25
C TYR A 426 -12.61 -21.92 -9.71
N LEU A 427 -13.81 -22.10 -9.16
CA LEU A 427 -14.04 -22.22 -7.72
C LEU A 427 -13.36 -23.46 -7.14
N LEU A 428 -13.45 -24.60 -7.83
CA LEU A 428 -12.72 -25.82 -7.45
C LEU A 428 -11.20 -25.58 -7.42
N MET A 429 -10.65 -24.95 -8.45
CA MET A 429 -9.23 -24.63 -8.49
C MET A 429 -8.82 -23.70 -7.33
N ASN A 430 -9.62 -22.69 -6.99
CA ASN A 430 -9.37 -21.85 -5.83
C ASN A 430 -9.38 -22.65 -4.52
N ALA A 431 -10.30 -23.62 -4.38
CA ALA A 431 -10.34 -24.51 -3.22
C ALA A 431 -9.07 -25.38 -3.13
N ILE A 432 -8.59 -25.93 -4.26
CA ILE A 432 -7.33 -26.68 -4.32
C ILE A 432 -6.15 -25.80 -3.89
N LEU A 433 -6.11 -24.53 -4.32
CA LEU A 433 -5.05 -23.60 -3.91
C LEU A 433 -5.10 -23.28 -2.41
N GLU A 434 -6.29 -23.17 -1.81
CA GLU A 434 -6.46 -22.98 -0.35
C GLU A 434 -5.98 -24.19 0.47
N MET A 435 -5.89 -25.40 -0.12
CA MET A 435 -5.34 -26.58 0.56
C MET A 435 -3.83 -26.50 0.77
N GLY A 436 -3.15 -25.59 0.09
CA GLY A 436 -1.72 -25.35 0.25
C GLY A 436 -1.40 -24.70 1.60
N SER A 437 -0.13 -24.77 2.00
CA SER A 437 0.32 -24.07 3.21
C SER A 437 0.23 -22.55 3.04
N THR A 438 -0.38 -21.90 4.03
CA THR A 438 -0.43 -20.44 4.07
C THR A 438 0.97 -19.86 4.25
N ARG A 439 1.43 -19.13 3.22
CA ARG A 439 2.77 -18.51 3.22
C ARG A 439 2.81 -17.17 3.97
N GLN A 440 1.65 -16.54 4.19
CA GLN A 440 1.55 -15.20 4.76
C GLN A 440 0.57 -15.15 5.94
N LYS A 441 1.05 -14.72 7.10
CA LYS A 441 0.27 -14.69 8.34
C LYS A 441 -0.86 -13.64 8.35
N ASN A 442 -0.80 -12.66 7.45
CA ASN A 442 -1.78 -11.57 7.40
C ASN A 442 -3.09 -11.97 6.71
N GLN A 443 -3.16 -13.14 6.06
CA GLN A 443 -4.35 -13.62 5.34
C GLN A 443 -4.59 -15.12 5.53
N PRO A 444 -4.85 -15.57 6.77
CA PRO A 444 -5.04 -16.99 7.09
C PRO A 444 -6.21 -17.61 6.30
N ASN A 445 -6.04 -18.85 5.84
CA ASN A 445 -7.10 -19.62 5.18
C ASN A 445 -8.13 -20.15 6.20
N LEU A 446 -9.16 -20.88 5.76
CA LEU A 446 -10.17 -21.45 6.68
C LEU A 446 -9.58 -22.47 7.67
N GLU A 447 -8.54 -23.21 7.27
CA GLU A 447 -7.88 -24.20 8.12
C GLU A 447 -7.10 -23.50 9.24
N ASP A 448 -6.33 -22.45 8.93
CA ASP A 448 -5.54 -21.66 9.88
C ASP A 448 -6.39 -20.95 10.93
N VAL A 449 -7.64 -20.59 10.62
CA VAL A 449 -8.58 -19.99 11.57
C VAL A 449 -9.46 -21.01 12.28
N GLY A 450 -9.20 -22.31 12.07
CA GLY A 450 -9.91 -23.41 12.73
C GLY A 450 -11.36 -23.57 12.29
N LEU A 451 -11.70 -23.24 11.04
CA LEU A 451 -13.03 -23.45 10.47
C LEU A 451 -13.11 -24.68 9.56
N LEU A 452 -12.01 -25.07 8.93
CA LEU A 452 -11.94 -26.19 7.99
C LEU A 452 -11.20 -27.37 8.62
N LYS A 453 -11.81 -28.55 8.55
CA LYS A 453 -11.19 -29.84 8.83
C LYS A 453 -11.06 -30.64 7.53
N VAL A 454 -9.83 -31.03 7.20
CA VAL A 454 -9.52 -31.88 6.04
C VAL A 454 -9.34 -33.33 6.50
N THR A 455 -10.06 -34.25 5.87
CA THR A 455 -9.97 -35.71 6.08
C THR A 455 -9.69 -36.43 4.77
N TYR A 456 -9.32 -37.71 4.86
CA TYR A 456 -9.02 -38.54 3.70
C TYR A 456 -9.87 -39.82 3.72
N ILE A 457 -10.60 -40.09 2.64
CA ILE A 457 -11.47 -41.26 2.50
C ILE A 457 -10.65 -42.54 2.59
N GLY A 458 -11.15 -43.53 3.34
CA GLY A 458 -10.53 -44.85 3.46
C GLY A 458 -9.30 -44.92 4.37
N LEU A 459 -8.84 -43.79 4.92
CA LEU A 459 -7.63 -43.75 5.75
C LEU A 459 -7.76 -44.55 7.05
N ALA A 460 -8.92 -44.48 7.70
CA ALA A 460 -9.22 -45.26 8.91
C ALA A 460 -9.18 -46.77 8.63
N ASN A 461 -9.78 -47.22 7.52
CA ASN A 461 -9.76 -48.63 7.11
C ASN A 461 -8.33 -49.10 6.82
N LEU A 462 -7.54 -48.27 6.12
CA LEU A 462 -6.13 -48.55 5.84
C LEU A 462 -5.30 -48.68 7.13
N ALA A 463 -5.60 -47.84 8.13
CA ALA A 463 -4.93 -47.86 9.42
C ALA A 463 -5.29 -49.10 10.27
N GLU A 464 -6.52 -49.60 10.15
CA GLU A 464 -7.01 -50.80 10.85
C GLU A 464 -6.45 -52.12 10.29
N ASP A 465 -6.15 -52.17 8.98
CA ASP A 465 -5.65 -53.40 8.36
C ASP A 465 -4.19 -53.71 8.76
N ASN A 466 -4.02 -54.64 9.69
CA ASN A 466 -2.69 -55.07 10.15
C ASN A 466 -1.86 -55.75 9.06
N ASN A 467 -2.48 -56.42 8.09
CA ASN A 467 -1.76 -57.20 7.07
C ASN A 467 -0.91 -56.28 6.17
N LEU A 468 -1.41 -55.08 5.88
CA LEU A 468 -0.70 -54.07 5.09
C LEU A 468 0.58 -53.58 5.79
N TRP A 469 0.66 -53.66 7.12
CA TRP A 469 1.75 -53.08 7.91
C TRP A 469 2.67 -54.12 8.54
N GLU A 470 2.43 -55.43 8.37
CA GLU A 470 3.24 -56.50 8.97
C GLU A 470 4.74 -56.38 8.65
N GLY A 471 5.07 -55.91 7.44
CA GLY A 471 6.44 -55.70 6.99
C GLY A 471 7.17 -54.50 7.62
N ILE A 472 6.48 -53.68 8.43
CA ILE A 472 7.02 -52.47 9.05
C ILE A 472 6.81 -52.53 10.58
N PRO A 473 7.83 -52.91 11.36
CA PRO A 473 7.70 -53.07 12.81
C PRO A 473 7.11 -51.85 13.51
N ASN A 474 7.54 -50.63 13.15
CA ASN A 474 7.11 -49.40 13.84
C ASN A 474 5.64 -49.04 13.56
N LEU A 475 5.10 -49.40 12.40
CA LEU A 475 3.68 -49.22 12.08
C LEU A 475 2.86 -50.38 12.62
N SER A 476 3.31 -51.62 12.45
CA SER A 476 2.65 -52.81 12.99
C SER A 476 2.43 -52.71 14.51
N LEU A 477 3.42 -52.21 15.26
CA LEU A 477 3.32 -52.01 16.71
C LEU A 477 2.46 -50.79 17.12
N ALA A 478 2.21 -49.85 16.21
CA ALA A 478 1.36 -48.70 16.49
C ALA A 478 -0.12 -49.08 16.43
N GLY A 479 -0.93 -48.56 17.36
CA GLY A 479 -2.38 -48.74 17.32
C GLY A 479 -3.03 -48.05 16.10
N PRO A 480 -4.25 -48.46 15.70
CA PRO A 480 -4.91 -47.93 14.50
C PRO A 480 -5.00 -46.41 14.45
N ARG A 481 -5.37 -45.75 15.55
CA ARG A 481 -5.46 -44.28 15.63
C ARG A 481 -4.13 -43.58 15.38
N ARG A 482 -3.04 -44.12 15.94
CA ARG A 482 -1.69 -43.56 15.73
C ARG A 482 -1.20 -43.77 14.30
N ARG A 483 -1.55 -44.88 13.66
CA ARG A 483 -1.28 -45.10 12.23
C ARG A 483 -2.05 -44.12 11.36
N GLU A 484 -3.33 -43.91 11.65
CA GLU A 484 -4.17 -42.94 10.94
C GLU A 484 -3.58 -41.52 11.03
N ASP A 485 -3.20 -41.07 12.23
CA ASP A 485 -2.56 -39.76 12.42
C ASP A 485 -1.24 -39.63 11.64
N TYR A 486 -0.42 -40.70 11.61
CA TYR A 486 0.82 -40.73 10.83
C TYR A 486 0.55 -40.57 9.33
N LEU A 487 -0.37 -41.37 8.78
CA LEU A 487 -0.72 -41.36 7.36
C LEU A 487 -1.38 -40.03 6.97
N LYS A 488 -2.24 -39.47 7.85
CA LYS A 488 -2.81 -38.14 7.67
C LYS A 488 -1.72 -37.09 7.61
N GLY A 489 -0.75 -37.11 8.53
CA GLY A 489 0.38 -36.18 8.50
C GLY A 489 1.25 -36.33 7.24
N PHE A 490 1.41 -37.55 6.72
CA PHE A 490 2.12 -37.83 5.46
C PHE A 490 1.40 -37.16 4.28
N LEU A 491 0.09 -37.35 4.16
CA LEU A 491 -0.73 -36.74 3.12
C LEU A 491 -0.84 -35.22 3.29
N ASP A 492 -0.95 -34.70 4.52
CA ASP A 492 -0.97 -33.26 4.79
C ASP A 492 0.34 -32.58 4.35
N ILE A 493 1.50 -33.22 4.52
CA ILE A 493 2.79 -32.69 4.01
C ILE A 493 2.79 -32.60 2.48
N MET A 494 2.22 -33.60 1.79
CA MET A 494 2.06 -33.56 0.34
C MET A 494 1.05 -32.47 -0.08
N ARG A 495 -0.10 -32.38 0.59
CA ARG A 495 -1.18 -31.41 0.36
C ARG A 495 -0.72 -29.97 0.55
N HIS A 496 0.01 -29.68 1.64
CA HIS A 496 0.55 -28.35 1.95
C HIS A 496 1.57 -27.85 0.92
N ASN A 497 2.21 -28.77 0.19
CA ASN A 497 3.08 -28.47 -0.93
C ASN A 497 2.33 -28.41 -2.27
N LEU A 498 1.00 -28.51 -2.28
CA LEU A 498 0.14 -28.60 -3.46
C LEU A 498 0.48 -29.79 -4.37
N ALA A 499 0.91 -30.91 -3.80
CA ALA A 499 1.12 -32.16 -4.54
C ALA A 499 -0.20 -32.91 -4.74
N ILE A 500 -1.16 -32.27 -5.40
CA ILE A 500 -2.50 -32.81 -5.69
C ILE A 500 -2.61 -32.96 -7.22
N SER A 501 -2.99 -34.15 -7.69
CA SER A 501 -3.16 -34.39 -9.12
C SER A 501 -4.41 -33.67 -9.62
N SER A 502 -4.26 -32.70 -10.52
CA SER A 502 -5.39 -31.94 -11.05
C SER A 502 -5.10 -31.46 -12.47
N ASP A 503 -6.12 -31.52 -13.33
CA ASP A 503 -6.06 -31.06 -14.72
C ASP A 503 -5.59 -29.61 -14.83
N PHE A 504 -5.90 -28.77 -13.84
CA PHE A 504 -5.51 -27.34 -13.83
C PHE A 504 -4.00 -27.16 -13.84
N PHE A 505 -3.26 -27.96 -13.07
CA PHE A 505 -1.81 -27.88 -13.01
C PHE A 505 -1.14 -28.59 -14.19
N MET A 506 -1.79 -29.60 -14.75
CA MET A 506 -1.27 -30.34 -15.90
C MET A 506 -1.41 -29.54 -17.21
N HIS A 507 -2.50 -28.77 -17.36
CA HIS A 507 -2.82 -28.00 -18.56
C HIS A 507 -3.15 -26.51 -18.24
N PRO A 508 -2.23 -25.75 -17.61
CA PRO A 508 -2.53 -24.40 -17.10
C PRO A 508 -2.86 -23.39 -18.21
N PHE A 509 -2.26 -23.53 -19.40
CA PHE A 509 -2.51 -22.62 -20.53
C PHE A 509 -3.94 -22.76 -21.09
N GLU A 510 -4.41 -23.99 -21.30
CA GLU A 510 -5.76 -24.24 -21.82
C GLU A 510 -6.83 -23.78 -20.83
N PHE A 511 -6.56 -23.95 -19.54
CA PHE A 511 -7.48 -23.50 -18.49
C PHE A 511 -7.52 -21.96 -18.40
N ALA A 512 -6.36 -21.30 -18.43
CA ALA A 512 -6.28 -19.84 -18.44
C ALA A 512 -6.99 -19.22 -19.66
N GLU A 513 -6.85 -19.83 -20.85
CA GLU A 513 -7.56 -19.36 -22.06
C GLU A 513 -9.09 -19.45 -21.91
N LYS A 514 -9.60 -20.53 -21.32
CA LYS A 514 -11.04 -20.68 -21.03
C LYS A 514 -11.53 -19.60 -20.06
N ILE A 515 -10.76 -19.32 -19.00
CA ILE A 515 -11.09 -18.26 -18.05
C ILE A 515 -11.15 -16.90 -18.75
N GLU A 516 -10.09 -16.50 -19.49
CA GLU A 516 -10.05 -15.19 -20.17
C GLU A 516 -11.17 -15.01 -21.21
N ARG A 517 -11.61 -16.13 -21.81
CA ARG A 517 -12.65 -16.15 -22.83
C ARG A 517 -14.07 -16.03 -22.26
N PHE A 518 -14.37 -16.73 -21.17
CA PHE A 518 -15.76 -16.87 -20.69
C PHE A 518 -16.06 -16.09 -19.42
N LEU A 519 -15.08 -15.92 -18.52
CA LEU A 519 -15.28 -15.30 -17.22
C LEU A 519 -15.03 -13.79 -17.25
N ASN A 520 -15.79 -13.06 -16.44
CA ASN A 520 -15.57 -11.65 -16.18
C ASN A 520 -14.22 -11.47 -15.43
N PRO A 521 -13.30 -10.60 -15.89
CA PRO A 521 -12.07 -10.29 -15.15
C PRO A 521 -12.28 -9.87 -13.69
N ASP A 522 -13.42 -9.27 -13.37
CA ASP A 522 -13.71 -8.76 -12.02
C ASP A 522 -13.86 -9.85 -10.97
N ILE A 523 -14.15 -11.10 -11.34
CA ILE A 523 -14.23 -12.21 -10.37
C ILE A 523 -12.89 -12.90 -10.12
N ILE A 524 -11.85 -12.55 -10.89
CA ILE A 524 -10.55 -13.23 -10.84
C ILE A 524 -9.66 -12.56 -9.78
N PHE A 525 -9.14 -13.35 -8.84
CA PHE A 525 -8.21 -12.88 -7.79
C PHE A 525 -6.91 -13.68 -7.69
N HIS A 526 -6.80 -14.78 -8.44
CA HIS A 526 -5.57 -15.54 -8.64
C HIS A 526 -5.15 -15.43 -10.12
N ASN A 527 -4.39 -14.39 -10.48
CA ASN A 527 -3.88 -14.20 -11.85
C ASN A 527 -2.55 -14.92 -12.12
N GLU A 528 -1.96 -15.54 -11.10
CA GLU A 528 -0.70 -16.28 -11.19
C GLU A 528 -0.83 -17.68 -11.81
N LEU A 529 -1.97 -18.00 -12.43
CA LEU A 529 -2.31 -19.30 -13.03
C LEU A 529 -1.26 -19.81 -14.03
N LEU A 530 -0.65 -18.90 -14.79
CA LEU A 530 0.39 -19.23 -15.76
C LEU A 530 1.75 -19.51 -15.11
N SER A 531 1.89 -19.20 -13.82
CA SER A 531 3.10 -19.43 -13.04
C SER A 531 3.01 -20.68 -12.15
N THR A 532 1.80 -21.16 -11.86
CA THR A 532 1.59 -22.41 -11.12
C THR A 532 2.01 -23.61 -11.96
N ARG A 533 2.73 -24.54 -11.33
CA ARG A 533 3.30 -25.72 -11.97
C ARG A 533 2.91 -26.96 -11.16
N PRO A 534 2.76 -28.11 -11.83
CA PRO A 534 2.50 -29.37 -11.16
C PRO A 534 3.61 -29.65 -10.15
N THR A 535 3.20 -30.05 -8.95
CA THR A 535 4.10 -30.33 -7.83
C THR A 535 3.92 -31.78 -7.41
N GLY A 536 5.00 -32.50 -7.13
CA GLY A 536 4.91 -33.90 -6.74
C GLY A 536 6.22 -34.46 -6.21
N TYR A 537 6.18 -35.71 -5.76
CA TYR A 537 7.30 -36.38 -5.13
C TYR A 537 7.88 -37.47 -6.02
N SER A 538 9.20 -37.51 -6.16
CA SER A 538 9.92 -38.54 -6.92
C SER A 538 11.42 -38.44 -6.69
N ASP A 539 12.09 -39.57 -6.49
CA ASP A 539 13.55 -39.63 -6.38
C ASP A 539 14.25 -39.73 -7.75
N ASN A 540 13.52 -40.19 -8.77
CA ASN A 540 14.05 -40.41 -10.12
C ASN A 540 13.77 -39.25 -11.09
N ALA A 541 12.78 -38.40 -10.81
CA ALA A 541 12.43 -37.29 -11.69
C ALA A 541 13.47 -36.15 -11.67
N ARG A 542 13.53 -35.38 -12.76
CA ARG A 542 14.44 -34.22 -12.90
C ARG A 542 13.95 -33.03 -12.06
N ARG A 543 14.82 -32.49 -11.22
CA ARG A 543 14.47 -31.41 -10.26
C ARG A 543 14.48 -30.00 -10.86
N GLU A 544 15.46 -29.70 -11.71
CA GLU A 544 15.67 -28.35 -12.25
C GLU A 544 14.93 -28.17 -13.58
N THR A 545 13.62 -27.96 -13.51
CA THR A 545 12.82 -27.69 -14.71
C THR A 545 11.85 -26.55 -14.49
N TYR A 546 11.54 -25.82 -15.57
CA TYR A 546 10.48 -24.82 -15.55
C TYR A 546 9.07 -25.46 -15.61
N ARG A 547 8.97 -26.79 -15.70
CA ARG A 547 7.72 -27.51 -15.98
C ARG A 547 7.05 -28.10 -14.75
N ALA A 548 7.80 -28.41 -13.69
CA ALA A 548 7.25 -29.00 -12.47
C ALA A 548 8.13 -28.66 -11.26
N THR A 549 7.54 -28.69 -10.07
CA THR A 549 8.26 -28.63 -8.79
C THR A 549 8.39 -30.04 -8.24
N VAL A 550 9.62 -30.56 -8.20
CA VAL A 550 9.88 -31.94 -7.75
C VAL A 550 10.50 -31.95 -6.36
N TYR A 551 9.80 -32.57 -5.41
CA TYR A 551 10.34 -32.91 -4.10
C TYR A 551 10.90 -34.34 -4.12
N ARG A 552 11.97 -34.57 -3.38
CA ARG A 552 12.51 -35.92 -3.18
C ARG A 552 11.67 -36.64 -2.14
N LEU A 553 11.31 -37.88 -2.43
CA LEU A 553 10.47 -38.70 -1.57
C LEU A 553 11.28 -39.16 -0.34
N THR A 554 12.48 -39.71 -0.57
CA THR A 554 13.29 -40.35 0.46
C THR A 554 14.53 -39.56 0.88
N HIS A 555 14.62 -38.27 0.56
CA HIS A 555 15.79 -37.50 0.97
C HIS A 555 15.92 -37.47 2.52
N PRO A 556 17.09 -37.74 3.13
CA PRO A 556 17.23 -37.85 4.59
C PRO A 556 16.76 -36.62 5.38
N ASN A 557 16.85 -35.44 4.74
CA ASN A 557 16.39 -34.16 5.30
C ASN A 557 15.07 -33.66 4.69
N GLY A 558 14.34 -34.51 3.96
CA GLY A 558 13.03 -34.23 3.40
C GLY A 558 11.95 -34.20 4.49
N SER A 559 10.83 -33.53 4.20
CA SER A 559 9.75 -33.36 5.19
C SER A 559 9.10 -34.68 5.58
N LEU A 560 8.88 -35.58 4.61
CA LEU A 560 8.27 -36.90 4.84
C LEU A 560 9.14 -37.78 5.73
N VAL A 561 10.42 -37.97 5.39
CA VAL A 561 11.36 -38.76 6.21
C VAL A 561 11.45 -38.22 7.63
N ARG A 562 11.56 -36.89 7.80
CA ARG A 562 11.60 -36.28 9.13
C ARG A 562 10.30 -36.46 9.91
N TRP A 563 9.15 -36.37 9.24
CA TRP A 563 7.86 -36.68 9.85
C TRP A 563 7.79 -38.11 10.35
N THR A 564 8.25 -39.07 9.54
CA THR A 564 8.33 -40.49 9.92
C THR A 564 9.23 -40.72 11.13
N LYS A 565 10.43 -40.12 11.16
CA LYS A 565 11.31 -40.18 12.34
C LYS A 565 10.62 -39.62 13.58
N LYS A 566 9.97 -38.46 13.45
CA LYS A 566 9.34 -37.73 14.55
C LYS A 566 8.10 -38.43 15.13
N SER A 567 7.24 -38.97 14.28
CA SER A 567 5.96 -39.56 14.67
C SER A 567 6.08 -41.02 15.15
N LEU A 568 6.98 -41.79 14.54
CA LEU A 568 7.18 -43.21 14.82
C LEU A 568 8.43 -43.49 15.67
N GLY A 569 9.33 -42.52 15.86
CA GLY A 569 10.53 -42.67 16.70
C GLY A 569 11.59 -43.62 16.12
N THR A 570 11.82 -43.63 14.80
CA THR A 570 12.79 -44.54 14.17
C THR A 570 14.24 -44.21 14.58
N GLU A 571 15.06 -45.24 14.76
CA GLU A 571 16.44 -45.06 15.23
C GLU A 571 17.32 -44.48 14.11
N THR A 572 17.20 -45.01 12.89
CA THR A 572 18.01 -44.61 11.73
C THR A 572 17.23 -43.79 10.71
N ALA A 573 17.93 -43.09 9.81
CA ALA A 573 17.28 -42.35 8.72
C ALA A 573 16.88 -43.31 7.59
N GLU A 574 17.66 -44.36 7.40
CA GLU A 574 17.48 -45.43 6.43
C GLU A 574 16.17 -46.20 6.71
N GLU A 575 15.87 -46.52 7.97
CA GLU A 575 14.57 -47.09 8.36
C GLU A 575 13.41 -46.18 7.96
N ALA A 576 13.51 -44.88 8.27
CA ALA A 576 12.44 -43.94 7.92
C ALA A 576 12.27 -43.79 6.40
N GLN A 577 13.35 -43.88 5.61
CA GLN A 577 13.27 -43.88 4.15
C GLN A 577 12.50 -45.11 3.64
N GLN A 578 12.83 -46.30 4.13
CA GLN A 578 12.14 -47.54 3.76
C GLN A 578 10.65 -47.48 4.10
N ILE A 579 10.30 -46.94 5.27
CA ILE A 579 8.90 -46.72 5.67
C ILE A 579 8.21 -45.75 4.71
N VAL A 580 8.86 -44.64 4.35
CA VAL A 580 8.29 -43.66 3.41
C VAL A 580 8.05 -44.28 2.03
N GLU A 581 8.99 -45.06 1.50
CA GLU A 581 8.83 -45.76 0.21
C GLU A 581 7.67 -46.74 0.25
N HIS A 582 7.57 -47.54 1.32
CA HIS A 582 6.50 -48.53 1.44
C HIS A 582 5.13 -47.88 1.62
N VAL A 583 5.04 -46.80 2.41
CA VAL A 583 3.80 -46.04 2.59
C VAL A 583 3.35 -45.40 1.29
N GLU A 584 4.28 -44.84 0.50
CA GLU A 584 3.96 -44.32 -0.85
C GLU A 584 3.42 -45.43 -1.76
N ALA A 585 4.05 -46.61 -1.76
CA ALA A 585 3.63 -47.74 -2.56
C ALA A 585 2.24 -48.27 -2.16
N VAL A 586 1.96 -48.39 -0.86
CA VAL A 586 0.63 -48.80 -0.34
C VAL A 586 -0.43 -47.76 -0.70
N LEU A 587 -0.16 -46.47 -0.45
CA LEU A 587 -1.12 -45.41 -0.79
C LEU A 587 -1.34 -45.32 -2.31
N ALA A 588 -0.35 -45.60 -3.14
CA ALA A 588 -0.51 -45.65 -4.59
C ALA A 588 -1.31 -46.88 -5.04
N ALA A 589 -1.11 -48.04 -4.42
CA ALA A 589 -1.84 -49.27 -4.72
C ALA A 589 -3.32 -49.20 -4.33
N GLU A 590 -3.61 -48.59 -3.18
CA GLU A 590 -4.96 -48.40 -2.63
C GLU A 590 -5.67 -47.14 -3.18
N GLY A 591 -5.07 -46.44 -4.15
CA GLY A 591 -5.69 -45.33 -4.87
C GLY A 591 -5.67 -43.97 -4.16
N GLY A 592 -4.96 -43.84 -3.03
CA GLY A 592 -4.75 -42.59 -2.33
C GLY A 592 -3.73 -41.65 -3.02
N LEU A 593 -2.75 -42.22 -3.72
CA LEU A 593 -1.80 -41.49 -4.56
C LEU A 593 -1.96 -41.85 -6.04
N LYS A 594 -1.83 -40.86 -6.90
CA LYS A 594 -1.85 -40.98 -8.36
C LYS A 594 -0.46 -40.67 -8.92
N GLN A 595 0.07 -41.58 -9.72
CA GLN A 595 1.36 -41.42 -10.38
C GLN A 595 1.17 -40.81 -11.78
N GLU A 596 1.57 -39.55 -11.96
CA GLU A 596 1.40 -38.79 -13.20
C GLU A 596 2.73 -38.62 -13.93
N ARG A 597 2.73 -38.82 -15.25
CA ARG A 597 3.93 -38.64 -16.08
C ARG A 597 3.97 -37.25 -16.69
N ILE A 598 5.01 -36.50 -16.36
CA ILE A 598 5.24 -35.15 -16.91
C ILE A 598 6.35 -35.20 -17.98
N ASP A 599 6.05 -34.64 -19.16
CA ASP A 599 6.99 -34.61 -20.28
C ASP A 599 8.31 -33.91 -19.91
N ARG A 600 9.43 -34.59 -20.20
CA ARG A 600 10.82 -34.19 -19.88
C ARG A 600 11.17 -34.08 -18.39
N VAL A 601 10.26 -34.45 -17.48
CA VAL A 601 10.50 -34.43 -16.02
C VAL A 601 10.61 -35.86 -15.48
N GLY A 602 9.59 -36.70 -15.74
CA GLY A 602 9.47 -38.05 -15.18
C GLY A 602 8.10 -38.30 -14.56
N THR A 603 7.96 -39.41 -13.83
CA THR A 603 6.76 -39.75 -13.07
C THR A 603 6.82 -39.13 -11.67
N LEU A 604 5.75 -38.45 -11.29
CA LEU A 604 5.58 -37.85 -9.96
C LEU A 604 4.41 -38.49 -9.23
N SER A 605 4.60 -38.77 -7.95
CA SER A 605 3.54 -39.19 -7.04
C SER A 605 2.84 -37.96 -6.45
N MET A 606 1.52 -37.94 -6.55
CA MET A 606 0.64 -36.85 -6.12
C MET A 606 -0.59 -37.42 -5.43
N ILE A 607 -1.23 -36.65 -4.56
CA ILE A 607 -2.49 -37.04 -3.92
C ILE A 607 -3.59 -37.14 -4.99
N ASN A 608 -4.39 -38.20 -4.91
CA ASN A 608 -5.62 -38.30 -5.69
C ASN A 608 -6.67 -37.33 -5.09
N PRO A 609 -7.18 -36.32 -5.83
CA PRO A 609 -8.14 -35.37 -5.28
C PRO A 609 -9.43 -36.03 -4.78
N ASP A 610 -9.81 -37.19 -5.33
CA ASP A 610 -11.04 -37.92 -4.99
C ASP A 610 -11.06 -38.41 -3.53
N ILE A 611 -9.88 -38.58 -2.91
CA ILE A 611 -9.80 -39.03 -1.52
C ILE A 611 -9.86 -37.87 -0.52
N ILE A 612 -9.82 -36.60 -0.95
CA ILE A 612 -9.82 -35.47 -0.03
C ILE A 612 -11.26 -35.08 0.30
N GLU A 613 -11.56 -34.99 1.60
CA GLU A 613 -12.85 -34.55 2.12
C GLU A 613 -12.70 -33.31 2.98
N LEU A 614 -13.65 -32.39 2.83
CA LEU A 614 -13.73 -31.13 3.56
C LEU A 614 -14.95 -31.15 4.48
N SER A 615 -14.78 -30.74 5.72
CA SER A 615 -15.89 -30.59 6.68
C SER A 615 -15.65 -29.38 7.58
N LEU A 616 -16.70 -28.87 8.22
CA LEU A 616 -16.53 -27.85 9.25
C LEU A 616 -15.82 -28.44 10.47
N ALA A 617 -14.81 -27.71 10.95
CA ALA A 617 -14.18 -28.02 12.22
C ALA A 617 -15.18 -27.76 13.37
N PRO A 618 -15.19 -28.60 14.42
CA PRO A 618 -16.07 -28.40 15.57
C PRO A 618 -15.77 -27.05 16.24
N PRO A 619 -16.80 -26.32 16.72
CA PRO A 619 -16.59 -25.05 17.41
C PRO A 619 -15.86 -25.29 18.74
N GLY A 620 -14.86 -24.44 19.04
CA GLY A 620 -14.14 -24.48 20.30
C GLY A 620 -12.63 -24.33 20.13
N GLU A 621 -11.89 -24.84 21.11
CA GLU A 621 -10.43 -24.79 21.11
C GLU A 621 -9.85 -25.75 20.07
N VAL A 622 -8.85 -25.28 19.31
CA VAL A 622 -8.18 -26.06 18.27
C VAL A 622 -6.72 -26.33 18.63
N GLN A 623 -6.15 -27.41 18.09
CA GLN A 623 -4.74 -27.74 18.26
C GLN A 623 -3.89 -26.97 17.25
N VAL A 624 -3.04 -26.08 17.75
CA VAL A 624 -2.22 -25.15 16.97
C VAL A 624 -0.75 -25.32 17.31
N CYS A 625 0.11 -25.38 16.31
CA CYS A 625 1.55 -25.37 16.56
C CYS A 625 2.03 -24.00 17.08
N ARG A 626 2.69 -23.97 18.25
CA ARG A 626 3.29 -22.75 18.82
C ARG A 626 4.25 -22.03 17.87
N LYS A 627 4.98 -22.76 17.03
CA LYS A 627 6.04 -22.20 16.19
C LYS A 627 5.54 -21.66 14.86
N CYS A 628 4.79 -22.46 14.10
CA CYS A 628 4.33 -22.06 12.77
C CYS A 628 2.89 -21.53 12.75
N GLY A 629 2.09 -21.74 13.80
CA GLY A 629 0.68 -21.37 13.85
C GLY A 629 -0.25 -22.33 13.10
N GLN A 630 0.26 -23.46 12.61
CA GLN A 630 -0.52 -24.41 11.85
C GLN A 630 -1.54 -25.13 12.74
N VAL A 631 -2.80 -25.14 12.30
CA VAL A 631 -3.88 -25.92 12.91
C VAL A 631 -3.81 -27.37 12.45
N THR A 632 -4.05 -28.31 13.36
CA THR A 632 -4.04 -29.74 13.06
C THR A 632 -5.17 -30.46 13.78
N HIS A 633 -5.63 -31.56 13.20
CA HIS A 633 -6.70 -32.41 13.76
C HIS A 633 -6.20 -33.85 13.80
N PHE A 634 -5.47 -34.20 14.87
CA PHE A 634 -4.99 -35.55 15.16
C PHE A 634 -5.73 -36.14 16.37
N HIS A 635 -5.77 -37.47 16.45
CA HIS A 635 -6.43 -38.21 17.53
C HIS A 635 -5.51 -38.38 18.75
N GLU A 636 -4.27 -38.82 18.53
CA GLU A 636 -3.28 -39.16 19.56
C GLU A 636 -1.97 -38.38 19.39
N LEU A 637 -1.55 -38.09 18.16
CA LEU A 637 -0.28 -37.39 17.91
C LEU A 637 -0.36 -35.90 18.28
N ASN A 638 0.44 -35.49 19.27
CA ASN A 638 0.59 -34.07 19.64
C ASN A 638 1.78 -33.41 18.92
N LEU A 639 1.90 -33.57 17.60
CA LEU A 639 3.09 -33.20 16.84
C LEU A 639 2.72 -32.39 15.60
N CYS A 640 3.41 -31.27 15.37
CA CYS A 640 3.29 -30.54 14.11
C CYS A 640 3.96 -31.29 12.93
N ILE A 641 3.34 -31.26 11.75
CA ILE A 641 3.88 -31.87 10.52
C ILE A 641 5.12 -31.17 9.98
N ASN A 642 5.34 -29.89 10.36
CA ASN A 642 6.51 -29.15 9.91
C ASN A 642 7.77 -29.71 10.60
N PRO A 643 8.82 -30.10 9.84
CA PRO A 643 9.95 -30.86 10.38
C PRO A 643 10.72 -30.18 11.51
N ASN A 644 10.69 -28.84 11.55
CA ASN A 644 11.42 -28.07 12.55
C ASN A 644 10.51 -27.63 13.72
N CYS A 645 9.26 -28.08 13.77
CA CYS A 645 8.30 -27.73 14.83
C CYS A 645 8.13 -28.92 15.79
N THR A 646 7.73 -28.67 17.04
CA THR A 646 7.52 -29.71 18.06
C THR A 646 6.03 -29.89 18.34
N ASP A 647 5.56 -29.34 19.46
CA ASP A 647 4.30 -29.67 20.10
C ASP A 647 3.17 -28.71 19.70
N LEU A 648 1.94 -29.20 19.83
CA LEU A 648 0.73 -28.41 19.62
C LEU A 648 0.23 -27.88 20.97
N ILE A 649 -0.47 -26.75 20.90
CA ILE A 649 -1.25 -26.21 22.01
C ILE A 649 -2.70 -26.07 21.63
N THR A 650 -3.52 -26.19 22.64
CA THR A 650 -4.93 -25.84 22.57
C THR A 650 -5.08 -24.31 22.62
N LEU A 651 -5.75 -23.73 21.64
CA LEU A 651 -6.01 -22.29 21.54
C LEU A 651 -7.46 -22.04 21.11
N ASP A 652 -8.14 -21.10 21.77
CA ASP A 652 -9.44 -20.61 21.32
C ASP A 652 -9.27 -19.55 20.23
N LEU A 653 -9.78 -19.84 19.03
CA LEU A 653 -9.78 -18.93 17.87
C LEU A 653 -11.12 -18.21 17.67
N SER A 654 -12.08 -18.32 18.60
CA SER A 654 -13.42 -17.71 18.50
C SER A 654 -13.38 -16.20 18.23
N ASN A 655 -12.44 -15.48 18.85
CA ASN A 655 -12.24 -14.03 18.72
C ASN A 655 -11.34 -13.62 17.54
N ASN A 656 -10.94 -14.55 16.68
CA ASN A 656 -10.14 -14.22 15.50
C ASN A 656 -10.96 -13.44 14.47
N TYR A 657 -10.45 -12.28 14.04
CA TYR A 657 -11.11 -11.40 13.07
C TYR A 657 -11.52 -12.14 11.77
N PHE A 658 -10.60 -12.88 11.16
CA PHE A 658 -10.87 -13.58 9.90
C PHE A 658 -11.87 -14.72 10.08
N ARG A 659 -11.86 -15.39 11.24
CA ARG A 659 -12.88 -16.38 11.59
C ARG A 659 -14.28 -15.76 11.60
N GLN A 660 -14.44 -14.61 12.28
CA GLN A 660 -15.72 -13.89 12.31
C GLN A 660 -16.12 -13.41 10.91
N GLU A 661 -15.15 -12.97 10.11
CA GLU A 661 -15.44 -12.40 8.81
C GLU A 661 -15.81 -13.45 7.75
N TYR A 662 -15.21 -14.64 7.80
CA TYR A 662 -15.58 -15.77 6.93
C TYR A 662 -16.92 -16.41 7.32
N THR A 663 -17.30 -16.35 8.60
CA THR A 663 -18.57 -16.92 9.09
C THR A 663 -19.76 -15.99 8.95
N ARG A 664 -19.54 -14.68 8.76
CA ARG A 664 -20.59 -13.66 8.56
C ARG A 664 -21.52 -14.03 7.40
N SER A 665 -22.80 -13.63 7.50
CA SER A 665 -23.77 -13.76 6.42
C SER A 665 -23.43 -12.86 5.23
N PHE A 666 -23.79 -13.25 4.01
CA PHE A 666 -23.63 -12.40 2.82
C PHE A 666 -24.44 -11.10 2.93
N ARG A 667 -25.62 -11.14 3.54
CA ARG A 667 -26.49 -9.96 3.74
C ARG A 667 -25.89 -8.91 4.67
N GLU A 668 -25.09 -9.34 5.65
CA GLU A 668 -24.45 -8.46 6.63
C GLU A 668 -23.10 -7.90 6.13
N ALA A 669 -22.62 -8.39 4.98
CA ALA A 669 -21.33 -8.02 4.45
C ALA A 669 -21.49 -7.20 3.17
N VAL A 670 -21.02 -5.95 3.20
CA VAL A 670 -21.02 -5.09 2.01
C VAL A 670 -19.91 -5.53 1.07
N GLN A 671 -20.25 -5.83 -0.18
CA GLN A 671 -19.25 -6.09 -1.22
C GLN A 671 -18.57 -4.79 -1.61
N LEU A 672 -17.31 -4.65 -1.22
CA LEU A 672 -16.49 -3.50 -1.57
C LEU A 672 -15.92 -3.68 -2.98
N HIS A 673 -16.17 -2.69 -3.84
CA HIS A 673 -15.56 -2.54 -5.16
C HIS A 673 -14.90 -1.16 -5.27
N ALA A 674 -13.59 -1.16 -5.49
CA ALA A 674 -12.74 0.02 -5.49
C ALA A 674 -12.16 0.33 -6.87
N GLU A 675 -12.14 1.60 -7.27
CA GLU A 675 -11.49 2.05 -8.51
C GLU A 675 -10.47 3.16 -8.26
N GLU A 676 -9.44 3.21 -9.10
CA GLU A 676 -8.42 4.25 -9.07
C GLU A 676 -8.94 5.54 -9.74
N HIS A 677 -8.89 6.65 -9.02
CA HIS A 677 -9.15 7.98 -9.57
C HIS A 677 -7.97 8.92 -9.31
N SER A 678 -6.97 8.85 -10.19
CA SER A 678 -5.76 9.67 -10.09
C SER A 678 -5.51 10.48 -11.35
N GLY A 679 -4.58 11.44 -11.29
CA GLY A 679 -4.13 12.15 -12.49
C GLY A 679 -3.36 11.29 -13.51
N GLN A 680 -3.19 9.98 -13.27
CA GLN A 680 -2.67 9.02 -14.25
C GLN A 680 -3.77 8.41 -15.13
N ILE A 681 -5.03 8.45 -14.67
CA ILE A 681 -6.18 7.97 -15.43
C ILE A 681 -6.66 9.07 -16.37
N ASP A 682 -6.98 8.71 -17.61
CA ASP A 682 -7.43 9.63 -18.62
C ASP A 682 -8.77 10.31 -18.23
N GLY A 683 -9.07 11.44 -18.87
CA GLY A 683 -10.23 12.25 -18.51
C GLY A 683 -11.58 11.60 -18.81
N GLU A 684 -11.67 10.70 -19.79
CA GLU A 684 -12.93 10.05 -20.17
C GLU A 684 -13.25 8.92 -19.20
N THR A 685 -12.26 8.10 -18.87
CA THR A 685 -12.38 7.05 -17.84
C THR A 685 -12.75 7.65 -16.49
N ARG A 686 -12.14 8.78 -16.08
CA ARG A 686 -12.51 9.46 -14.82
C ARG A 686 -13.98 9.89 -14.79
N LYS A 687 -14.50 10.48 -15.88
CA LYS A 687 -15.93 10.85 -15.98
C LYS A 687 -16.86 9.64 -15.92
N LEU A 688 -16.46 8.53 -16.53
CA LEU A 688 -17.21 7.28 -16.46
C LEU A 688 -17.27 6.77 -15.02
N LEU A 689 -16.13 6.74 -14.32
CA LEU A 689 -16.04 6.34 -12.91
C LEU A 689 -16.87 7.25 -12.01
N GLU A 690 -16.83 8.57 -12.22
CA GLU A 690 -17.67 9.54 -11.50
C GLU A 690 -19.17 9.26 -11.70
N THR A 691 -19.58 8.91 -12.92
CA THR A 691 -20.97 8.58 -13.25
C THR A 691 -21.41 7.27 -12.59
N ARG A 692 -20.60 6.22 -12.69
CA ARG A 692 -20.83 4.93 -12.04
C ARG A 692 -20.92 5.08 -10.52
N PHE A 693 -19.98 5.79 -9.91
CA PHE A 693 -19.98 6.05 -8.48
C PHE A 693 -21.14 6.93 -8.02
N ARG A 694 -21.76 7.73 -8.89
CA ARG A 694 -22.99 8.47 -8.54
C ARG A 694 -24.21 7.54 -8.53
N ASP A 695 -24.28 6.57 -9.44
CA ASP A 695 -25.40 5.63 -9.53
C ASP A 695 -25.46 4.72 -8.30
N SER A 696 -26.54 4.78 -7.53
CA SER A 696 -26.76 3.93 -6.34
C SER A 696 -26.92 2.44 -6.67
N GLN A 697 -27.18 2.08 -7.93
CA GLN A 697 -27.36 0.70 -8.38
C GLN A 697 -26.08 0.08 -8.95
N ASP A 698 -25.03 0.89 -9.19
CA ASP A 698 -23.72 0.37 -9.60
C ASP A 698 -23.01 -0.24 -8.38
N ASN A 699 -22.20 -1.27 -8.63
CA ASN A 699 -21.43 -1.93 -7.57
C ASN A 699 -20.23 -1.10 -7.08
N LEU A 700 -19.82 -0.06 -7.84
CA LEU A 700 -18.73 0.84 -7.47
C LEU A 700 -19.10 1.70 -6.26
N ASN A 701 -18.57 1.32 -5.09
CA ASN A 701 -18.82 1.99 -3.82
C ASN A 701 -17.57 2.59 -3.17
N VAL A 702 -16.37 2.34 -3.71
CA VAL A 702 -15.15 3.01 -3.27
C VAL A 702 -14.41 3.63 -4.43
N ILE A 703 -14.06 4.91 -4.30
CA ILE A 703 -13.06 5.54 -5.16
C ILE A 703 -11.83 5.83 -4.31
N VAL A 704 -10.69 5.24 -4.68
CA VAL A 704 -9.40 5.65 -4.14
C VAL A 704 -8.88 6.77 -5.03
N CYS A 705 -8.65 7.96 -4.48
CA CYS A 705 -8.30 9.12 -5.28
C CYS A 705 -7.14 9.94 -4.75
N THR A 706 -6.57 10.74 -5.65
CA THR A 706 -5.60 11.78 -5.31
C THR A 706 -6.29 13.13 -5.09
N PRO A 707 -5.58 14.28 -4.98
CA PRO A 707 -6.22 15.60 -4.92
C PRO A 707 -7.13 15.93 -6.12
N THR A 708 -7.19 15.08 -7.14
CA THR A 708 -8.15 15.16 -8.24
C THR A 708 -9.61 15.28 -7.80
N MET A 709 -9.98 14.82 -6.59
CA MET A 709 -11.33 14.96 -6.05
C MET A 709 -11.43 15.96 -4.89
N GLU A 710 -10.38 16.75 -4.62
CA GLU A 710 -10.45 17.83 -3.62
C GLU A 710 -11.35 18.97 -4.08
N LEU A 711 -11.28 19.36 -5.36
CA LEU A 711 -11.96 20.53 -5.93
C LEU A 711 -12.81 20.19 -7.16
N GLY A 712 -14.00 20.79 -7.24
CA GLY A 712 -14.70 21.03 -8.53
C GLY A 712 -15.46 19.88 -9.20
N ILE A 713 -15.57 18.70 -8.59
CA ILE A 713 -16.38 17.59 -9.15
C ILE A 713 -17.68 17.42 -8.37
N ASP A 714 -18.80 17.36 -9.09
CA ASP A 714 -20.14 17.11 -8.55
C ASP A 714 -20.43 15.60 -8.47
N ILE A 715 -20.06 14.99 -7.36
CA ILE A 715 -20.36 13.58 -7.02
C ILE A 715 -21.41 13.48 -5.91
N GLY A 716 -22.04 14.60 -5.55
CA GLY A 716 -22.86 14.71 -4.34
C GLY A 716 -22.02 14.74 -3.05
N THR A 717 -22.72 14.76 -1.92
CA THR A 717 -22.14 14.70 -0.57
C THR A 717 -22.21 13.28 -0.04
N LEU A 718 -21.10 12.82 0.54
CA LEU A 718 -20.95 11.49 1.11
C LEU A 718 -21.21 11.50 2.62
N SER A 719 -21.56 10.35 3.18
CA SER A 719 -21.71 10.17 4.63
C SER A 719 -20.35 9.88 5.29
N ALA A 720 -19.39 9.33 4.55
CA ALA A 720 -18.06 9.07 5.06
C ALA A 720 -16.93 9.30 4.03
N VAL A 721 -15.78 9.75 4.55
CA VAL A 721 -14.53 9.92 3.80
C VAL A 721 -13.41 9.25 4.57
N TYR A 722 -12.54 8.54 3.84
CA TYR A 722 -11.33 7.95 4.35
C TYR A 722 -10.11 8.70 3.83
N LEU A 723 -9.15 8.99 4.71
CA LEU A 723 -7.87 9.60 4.39
C LEU A 723 -6.78 8.57 4.72
N ARG A 724 -6.13 8.03 3.70
CA ARG A 724 -5.08 7.00 3.84
C ARG A 724 -3.84 7.50 4.57
N ASN A 725 -3.65 8.81 4.59
CA ASN A 725 -2.58 9.50 5.29
C ASN A 725 -3.11 10.85 5.78
N VAL A 726 -2.44 11.45 6.76
CA VAL A 726 -2.76 12.82 7.17
C VAL A 726 -2.45 13.75 5.98
N PRO A 727 -3.40 14.60 5.52
CA PRO A 727 -3.17 15.58 4.46
C PRO A 727 -2.03 16.54 4.81
N PRO A 728 -1.32 17.09 3.82
CA PRO A 728 -0.10 17.87 4.05
C PRO A 728 -0.36 19.24 4.69
N SER A 729 -1.59 19.75 4.64
CA SER A 729 -1.98 21.02 5.26
C SER A 729 -3.43 21.00 5.75
N PRO A 730 -3.79 21.89 6.71
CA PRO A 730 -5.17 22.08 7.15
C PRO A 730 -6.15 22.42 6.01
N SER A 731 -5.68 23.15 4.98
CA SER A 731 -6.51 23.47 3.81
C SER A 731 -6.91 22.22 3.04
N ASN A 732 -5.96 21.32 2.79
CA ASN A 732 -6.25 20.05 2.11
C ASN A 732 -7.17 19.18 2.96
N TYR A 733 -6.94 19.15 4.28
CA TYR A 733 -7.81 18.43 5.21
C TYR A 733 -9.25 18.93 5.14
N ALA A 734 -9.47 20.24 5.26
CA ALA A 734 -10.80 20.85 5.21
C ALA A 734 -11.51 20.57 3.88
N GLN A 735 -10.80 20.63 2.73
CA GLN A 735 -11.39 20.33 1.42
C GLN A 735 -11.81 18.86 1.28
N ARG A 736 -10.97 17.92 1.77
CA ARG A 736 -11.28 16.48 1.73
C ARG A 736 -12.39 16.12 2.71
N ALA A 737 -12.31 16.60 3.94
CA ALA A 737 -13.33 16.42 4.97
C ALA A 737 -14.65 17.11 4.60
N GLY A 738 -14.61 18.15 3.76
CA GLY A 738 -15.79 18.81 3.19
C GLY A 738 -16.55 17.96 2.18
N ARG A 739 -15.98 16.85 1.68
CA ARG A 739 -16.69 15.89 0.83
C ARG A 739 -17.64 14.99 1.62
N ALA A 740 -17.44 14.90 2.94
CA ALA A 740 -18.34 14.24 3.86
C ALA A 740 -19.29 15.27 4.54
N GLY A 741 -20.58 14.96 4.57
CA GLY A 741 -21.63 15.77 5.18
C GLY A 741 -22.70 16.24 4.19
N ARG A 742 -23.88 15.61 4.24
CA ARG A 742 -25.11 16.11 3.61
C ARG A 742 -25.75 17.18 4.49
N LYS A 743 -26.55 18.07 3.90
CA LYS A 743 -27.44 18.95 4.71
C LYS A 743 -28.36 18.04 5.53
N SER A 744 -28.22 18.08 6.86
CA SER A 744 -29.03 17.34 7.85
C SER A 744 -28.59 15.92 8.23
N GLN A 745 -27.37 15.47 7.92
CA GLN A 745 -26.87 14.15 8.38
C GLN A 745 -25.46 14.22 8.96
N ALA A 746 -25.22 13.43 10.02
CA ALA A 746 -23.90 13.25 10.60
C ALA A 746 -22.94 12.65 9.55
N SER A 747 -21.65 12.98 9.68
CA SER A 747 -20.63 12.45 8.78
C SER A 747 -19.37 12.02 9.51
N MET A 748 -18.65 11.09 8.88
CA MET A 748 -17.48 10.47 9.47
C MET A 748 -16.25 10.67 8.58
N ILE A 749 -15.16 11.15 9.17
CA ILE A 749 -13.87 11.29 8.51
C ILE A 749 -12.87 10.41 9.25
N LEU A 750 -12.45 9.33 8.63
CA LEU A 750 -11.37 8.48 9.14
C LEU A 750 -10.04 8.92 8.55
N THR A 751 -9.05 9.13 9.39
CA THR A 751 -7.67 9.44 9.00
C THR A 751 -6.74 8.37 9.51
N PHE A 752 -6.11 7.63 8.60
CA PHE A 752 -5.06 6.69 8.95
C PHE A 752 -3.71 7.41 9.01
N CYS A 753 -2.98 7.20 10.10
CA CYS A 753 -1.73 7.86 10.41
C CYS A 753 -0.61 6.81 10.36
N GLY A 754 0.13 6.81 9.25
CA GLY A 754 1.20 5.82 9.04
C GLY A 754 2.42 6.04 9.94
N VAL A 755 3.29 5.04 10.04
CA VAL A 755 4.63 5.14 10.67
C VAL A 755 5.75 4.93 9.64
N GLY A 756 6.89 5.61 9.78
CA GLY A 756 8.03 5.47 8.85
C GLY A 756 8.76 6.79 8.57
N SER A 757 9.95 6.73 7.97
CA SER A 757 10.90 7.86 7.92
C SER A 757 10.43 9.10 7.16
N ARG A 758 9.65 8.95 6.07
CA ARG A 758 9.33 10.08 5.18
C ARG A 758 8.09 10.88 5.57
N ARG A 759 7.00 10.20 5.97
CA ARG A 759 5.73 10.84 6.39
C ARG A 759 5.27 10.47 7.79
N GLY A 760 5.87 9.45 8.40
CA GLY A 760 5.49 9.02 9.74
C GLY A 760 5.63 10.11 10.81
N PRO A 761 6.66 10.99 10.81
CA PRO A 761 6.73 12.07 11.80
C PRO A 761 5.54 13.03 11.72
N HIS A 762 5.16 13.42 10.49
CA HIS A 762 4.02 14.29 10.23
C HIS A 762 2.70 13.63 10.69
N ASP A 763 2.44 12.42 10.22
CA ASP A 763 1.19 11.71 10.51
C ASP A 763 1.04 11.43 12.01
N GLN A 764 2.12 11.03 12.67
CA GLN A 764 2.11 10.72 14.11
C GLN A 764 2.01 11.97 14.98
N TYR A 765 2.53 13.12 14.52
CA TYR A 765 2.32 14.40 15.20
C TYR A 765 0.82 14.76 15.20
N PHE A 766 0.14 14.66 14.06
CA PHE A 766 -1.29 14.97 13.96
C PHE A 766 -2.20 13.89 14.54
N TYR A 767 -1.75 12.65 14.66
CA TYR A 767 -2.44 11.64 15.47
C TYR A 767 -2.53 12.06 16.94
N ARG A 768 -1.47 12.65 17.51
CA ARG A 768 -1.46 13.14 18.90
C ARG A 768 -2.19 14.47 19.08
N TYR A 769 -2.17 15.31 18.05
CA TYR A 769 -2.79 16.62 18.08
C TYR A 769 -3.78 16.83 16.91
N PRO A 770 -4.88 16.04 16.81
CA PRO A 770 -5.82 16.12 15.69
C PRO A 770 -6.42 17.52 15.51
N ALA A 771 -6.75 18.19 16.62
CA ALA A 771 -7.33 19.53 16.61
C ALA A 771 -6.48 20.53 15.81
N LYS A 772 -5.14 20.43 15.84
CA LYS A 772 -4.25 21.32 15.07
C LYS A 772 -4.38 21.16 13.55
N MET A 773 -4.83 20.01 13.07
CA MET A 773 -5.12 19.80 11.64
C MET A 773 -6.54 20.26 11.30
N ILE A 774 -7.51 19.96 12.17
CA ILE A 774 -8.94 20.25 11.95
C ILE A 774 -9.21 21.77 12.00
N SER A 775 -8.70 22.46 13.02
CA SER A 775 -8.83 23.92 13.20
C SER A 775 -7.57 24.69 12.77
N GLY A 776 -6.67 24.05 12.03
CA GLY A 776 -5.41 24.65 11.60
C GLY A 776 -5.62 25.87 10.70
N LYS A 777 -4.78 26.91 10.87
CA LYS A 777 -4.87 28.14 10.06
C LYS A 777 -4.57 27.84 8.59
N ILE A 778 -5.53 28.16 7.72
CA ILE A 778 -5.36 28.09 6.27
C ILE A 778 -4.53 29.30 5.85
N ALA A 779 -3.28 29.05 5.42
CA ALA A 779 -2.41 30.09 4.89
C ALA A 779 -2.94 30.58 3.53
N SER A 780 -2.92 31.90 3.32
CA SER A 780 -3.24 32.49 2.02
C SER A 780 -2.22 32.01 0.96
N PRO A 781 -2.67 31.66 -0.26
CA PRO A 781 -1.76 31.29 -1.33
C PRO A 781 -0.81 32.46 -1.63
N ARG A 782 0.48 32.15 -1.82
CA ARG A 782 1.49 33.11 -2.25
C ARG A 782 1.74 32.94 -3.73
N PHE A 783 1.67 34.02 -4.49
CA PHE A 783 1.96 34.04 -5.91
C PHE A 783 3.35 34.63 -6.14
N LEU A 784 4.17 33.95 -6.96
CA LEU A 784 5.46 34.48 -7.38
C LEU A 784 5.26 35.35 -8.62
N MET A 785 4.99 36.64 -8.41
CA MET A 785 4.71 37.59 -9.49
C MET A 785 5.96 38.02 -10.27
N ASP A 786 7.18 37.72 -9.81
CA ASP A 786 8.43 38.09 -10.50
C ASP A 786 8.90 37.06 -11.55
N ASN A 787 8.09 36.03 -11.85
CA ASN A 787 8.46 34.98 -12.77
C ASN A 787 8.51 35.50 -14.23
N ARG A 788 9.73 35.78 -14.71
CA ARG A 788 9.99 36.30 -16.07
C ARG A 788 9.38 35.45 -17.19
N MET A 789 9.40 34.12 -17.04
CA MET A 789 8.85 33.22 -18.07
C MET A 789 7.34 33.32 -18.14
N LEU A 790 6.66 33.43 -16.99
CA LEU A 790 5.22 33.58 -16.92
C LEU A 790 4.77 34.91 -17.54
N ILE A 791 5.42 36.01 -17.16
CA ILE A 791 5.13 37.34 -17.72
C ILE A 791 5.34 37.35 -19.25
N ARG A 792 6.42 36.73 -19.74
CA ARG A 792 6.65 36.58 -21.18
C ARG A 792 5.52 35.82 -21.89
N ALA A 793 5.05 34.71 -21.32
CA ALA A 793 3.95 33.93 -21.89
C ALA A 793 2.64 34.74 -21.95
N HIS A 794 2.35 35.55 -20.92
CA HIS A 794 1.20 36.46 -20.94
C HIS A 794 1.35 37.58 -21.98
N ILE A 795 2.56 38.15 -22.14
CA ILE A 795 2.85 39.09 -23.24
C ILE A 795 2.60 38.43 -24.60
N HIS A 796 3.03 37.18 -24.81
CA HIS A 796 2.77 36.46 -26.06
C HIS A 796 1.26 36.28 -26.31
N SER A 797 0.49 35.95 -25.28
CA SER A 797 -0.97 35.84 -25.39
C SER A 797 -1.62 37.17 -25.77
N LEU A 798 -1.16 38.27 -25.18
CA LEU A 798 -1.65 39.62 -25.50
C LEU A 798 -1.30 40.04 -26.93
N ILE A 799 -0.10 39.71 -27.41
CA ILE A 799 0.28 39.93 -28.81
C ILE A 799 -0.70 39.22 -29.75
N LEU A 800 -1.01 37.94 -29.49
CA LEU A 800 -1.95 37.17 -30.30
C LEU A 800 -3.37 37.73 -30.28
N GLU A 801 -3.82 38.24 -29.14
CA GLU A 801 -5.12 38.90 -29.00
C GLU A 801 -5.20 40.17 -29.86
N ILE A 802 -4.16 41.01 -29.82
CA ILE A 802 -4.12 42.30 -30.54
C ILE A 802 -4.03 42.11 -32.05
N ILE A 803 -3.21 41.16 -32.52
CA ILE A 803 -3.11 40.88 -33.95
C ILE A 803 -4.34 40.13 -34.48
N THR A 804 -5.28 39.70 -33.62
CA THR A 804 -6.53 39.01 -33.98
C THR A 804 -6.37 37.75 -34.85
N LEU A 805 -5.17 37.17 -34.83
CA LEU A 805 -4.79 36.09 -35.74
C LEU A 805 -5.27 34.74 -35.21
N LYS A 806 -6.08 34.03 -35.99
CA LYS A 806 -6.52 32.69 -35.64
C LYS A 806 -5.41 31.67 -35.96
N ILE A 807 -4.73 31.19 -34.91
CA ILE A 807 -3.73 30.13 -35.09
C ILE A 807 -4.46 28.82 -35.47
N PRO A 808 -3.97 28.08 -36.49
CA PRO A 808 -4.49 26.76 -36.84
C PRO A 808 -4.50 25.80 -35.65
N GLN A 809 -5.56 25.00 -35.52
CA GLN A 809 -5.69 24.01 -34.43
C GLN A 809 -4.75 22.80 -34.59
N LYS A 810 -4.26 22.58 -35.83
CA LYS A 810 -3.37 21.50 -36.21
C LYS A 810 -2.00 22.05 -36.56
N ILE A 811 -0.96 21.30 -36.21
CA ILE A 811 0.44 21.68 -36.45
C ILE A 811 0.81 21.57 -37.94
N ASP A 812 0.11 20.71 -38.71
CA ASP A 812 0.25 20.62 -40.17
C ASP A 812 -0.13 21.89 -40.94
N GLY A 813 -0.94 22.78 -40.33
CA GLY A 813 -1.24 24.10 -40.86
C GLY A 813 -0.19 25.16 -40.53
N ILE A 814 0.92 24.80 -39.86
CA ILE A 814 1.95 25.73 -39.37
C ILE A 814 3.33 25.31 -39.88
N LEU A 815 3.65 24.03 -39.76
CA LEU A 815 4.94 23.46 -40.17
C LEU A 815 4.82 22.77 -41.54
N ASP A 816 5.85 22.91 -42.36
CA ASP A 816 5.96 22.25 -43.66
C ASP A 816 6.52 20.82 -43.48
N PHE A 817 5.64 19.82 -43.45
CA PHE A 817 6.02 18.41 -43.24
C PHE A 817 6.78 17.80 -44.42
N GLU A 818 6.79 18.45 -45.59
CA GLU A 818 7.44 17.96 -46.81
C GLU A 818 8.92 18.37 -46.90
N LYS A 819 9.35 19.35 -46.09
CA LYS A 819 10.74 19.84 -46.06
C LYS A 819 11.54 19.27 -44.88
N GLU A 820 12.85 19.13 -45.08
CA GLU A 820 13.78 18.78 -44.01
C GLU A 820 13.69 19.78 -42.85
N ASN A 821 13.80 19.28 -41.61
CA ASN A 821 13.65 20.04 -40.36
C ASN A 821 12.28 20.69 -40.12
N ARG A 822 11.29 20.48 -41.00
CA ARG A 822 9.89 20.92 -40.82
C ARG A 822 9.82 22.41 -40.43
N PRO A 823 10.34 23.32 -41.28
CA PRO A 823 10.31 24.74 -41.01
C PRO A 823 8.87 25.24 -40.98
N MET A 824 8.63 26.34 -40.27
CA MET A 824 7.35 27.05 -40.39
C MET A 824 7.17 27.55 -41.83
N PHE A 825 5.93 27.55 -42.35
CA PHE A 825 5.65 28.04 -43.70
C PHE A 825 6.14 29.49 -43.87
N THR A 826 6.96 29.74 -44.89
CA THR A 826 7.50 31.07 -45.19
C THR A 826 6.46 31.98 -45.85
N GLU A 827 5.65 31.41 -46.74
CA GLU A 827 4.55 32.04 -47.47
C GLU A 827 3.26 31.26 -47.23
N ASN A 828 2.11 31.82 -47.63
CA ASN A 828 0.82 31.16 -47.46
C ASN A 828 0.79 29.79 -48.16
N ILE A 829 0.12 28.83 -47.54
CA ILE A 829 -0.01 27.47 -48.08
C ILE A 829 -0.75 27.56 -49.43
N PRO A 830 -0.24 26.93 -50.51
CA PRO A 830 -0.91 26.93 -51.80
C PRO A 830 -2.35 26.38 -51.67
N GLY A 831 -3.35 27.19 -52.00
CA GLY A 831 -4.78 26.84 -51.91
C GLY A 831 -5.48 27.21 -50.60
N VAL A 832 -4.82 27.90 -49.67
CA VAL A 832 -5.43 28.47 -48.46
C VAL A 832 -5.24 29.98 -48.46
N GLU A 833 -6.32 30.75 -48.69
CA GLU A 833 -6.27 32.22 -48.81
C GLU A 833 -5.87 32.92 -47.49
N GLU A 834 -6.06 32.27 -46.33
CA GLU A 834 -5.74 32.80 -44.98
C GLU A 834 -4.85 31.82 -44.17
N GLY A 835 -3.69 31.43 -44.72
CA GLY A 835 -2.72 30.58 -44.03
C GLY A 835 -1.79 31.33 -43.07
N LEU A 836 -1.44 30.74 -41.92
CA LEU A 836 -0.42 31.27 -41.02
C LEU A 836 0.98 31.09 -41.64
N SER A 837 1.74 32.17 -41.83
CA SER A 837 3.12 32.12 -42.32
C SER A 837 4.06 33.02 -41.50
N ARG A 838 5.38 32.76 -41.59
CA ARG A 838 6.41 33.53 -40.88
C ARG A 838 6.43 34.99 -41.31
N THR A 839 6.29 35.24 -42.60
CA THR A 839 6.27 36.58 -43.18
C THR A 839 5.04 37.33 -42.69
N ARG A 840 3.85 36.70 -42.77
CA ARG A 840 2.60 37.30 -42.31
C ARG A 840 2.59 37.64 -40.81
N LEU A 841 3.11 36.75 -39.97
CA LEU A 841 3.27 37.03 -38.53
C LEU A 841 4.18 38.24 -38.28
N SER A 842 5.28 38.34 -39.04
CA SER A 842 6.23 39.45 -38.91
C SER A 842 5.61 40.77 -39.35
N GLU A 843 4.88 40.77 -40.46
CA GLU A 843 4.12 41.93 -40.94
C GLU A 843 3.11 42.40 -39.89
N MET A 844 2.28 41.49 -39.36
CA MET A 844 1.24 41.85 -38.38
C MET A 844 1.83 42.41 -37.06
N ILE A 845 2.98 41.91 -36.62
CA ILE A 845 3.64 42.44 -35.42
C ILE A 845 4.17 43.85 -35.67
N GLU A 846 4.71 44.13 -36.85
CA GLU A 846 5.17 45.47 -37.20
C GLU A 846 4.00 46.44 -37.46
N GLU A 847 2.94 46.00 -38.13
CA GLU A 847 1.70 46.77 -38.34
C GLU A 847 1.07 47.21 -37.02
N HIS A 848 1.00 46.31 -36.03
CA HIS A 848 0.39 46.56 -34.73
C HIS A 848 1.37 46.93 -33.62
N ARG A 849 2.66 47.16 -33.93
CA ARG A 849 3.74 47.29 -32.93
C ARG A 849 3.47 48.34 -31.87
N VAL A 850 2.98 49.52 -32.27
CA VAL A 850 2.66 50.62 -31.36
C VAL A 850 1.49 50.26 -30.43
N GLN A 851 0.46 49.61 -30.99
CA GLN A 851 -0.70 49.15 -30.22
C GLN A 851 -0.32 48.07 -29.20
N ILE A 852 0.52 47.12 -29.62
CA ILE A 852 1.06 46.05 -28.76
C ILE A 852 1.84 46.63 -27.57
N LEU A 853 2.78 47.55 -27.84
CA LEU A 853 3.60 48.14 -26.78
C LEU A 853 2.76 48.98 -25.81
N ASN A 854 1.78 49.74 -26.32
CA ASN A 854 0.90 50.52 -25.46
C ASN A 854 0.05 49.61 -24.56
N ALA A 855 -0.55 48.56 -25.12
CA ALA A 855 -1.36 47.61 -24.36
C ALA A 855 -0.54 46.87 -23.29
N ILE A 856 0.68 46.42 -23.60
CA ILE A 856 1.54 45.76 -22.60
C ILE A 856 1.89 46.73 -21.46
N ASN A 857 2.22 47.98 -21.79
CA ASN A 857 2.57 49.00 -20.80
C ASN A 857 1.38 49.40 -19.92
N GLU A 858 0.17 49.41 -20.48
CA GLU A 858 -1.06 49.66 -19.73
C GLU A 858 -1.39 48.50 -18.79
N VAL A 859 -1.36 47.27 -19.30
CA VAL A 859 -1.70 46.05 -18.54
C VAL A 859 -0.70 45.76 -17.42
N LEU A 860 0.59 46.02 -17.63
CA LEU A 860 1.66 45.71 -16.65
C LEU A 860 2.15 46.95 -15.89
N ALA A 861 1.36 48.05 -15.85
CA ALA A 861 1.79 49.31 -15.29
C ALA A 861 2.16 49.22 -13.79
N GLU A 862 1.42 48.43 -13.00
CA GLU A 862 1.67 48.21 -11.57
C GLU A 862 2.88 47.29 -11.33
N GLU A 863 3.01 46.23 -12.13
CA GLU A 863 4.12 45.29 -12.06
C GLU A 863 5.45 45.96 -12.41
N LYS A 864 5.47 46.89 -13.39
CA LYS A 864 6.67 47.67 -13.74
C LYS A 864 7.17 48.53 -12.58
N GLN A 865 6.27 49.03 -11.72
CA GLN A 865 6.66 49.81 -10.54
C GLN A 865 7.26 48.94 -9.44
N SER A 866 6.84 47.68 -9.34
CA SER A 866 7.28 46.75 -8.30
C SER A 866 8.47 45.87 -8.72
N LEU A 867 8.65 45.61 -10.02
CA LEU A 867 9.67 44.71 -10.57
C LEU A 867 10.72 45.48 -11.38
N GLY A 868 11.87 45.76 -10.77
CA GLY A 868 12.94 46.54 -11.40
C GLY A 868 13.59 45.91 -12.66
N TRP A 869 13.32 44.64 -12.96
CA TRP A 869 13.78 43.98 -14.18
C TRP A 869 12.76 44.08 -15.34
N LEU A 870 11.50 44.43 -15.06
CA LEU A 870 10.44 44.55 -16.05
C LEU A 870 10.47 45.97 -16.64
N ASP A 871 11.48 46.23 -17.47
CA ASP A 871 11.70 47.52 -18.10
C ASP A 871 11.27 47.53 -19.58
N ASP A 872 11.34 48.70 -20.22
CA ASP A 872 11.01 48.85 -21.64
C ASP A 872 11.94 48.00 -22.52
N THR A 873 13.18 47.77 -22.09
CA THR A 873 14.14 46.92 -22.81
C THR A 873 13.61 45.49 -22.90
N PHE A 874 13.16 44.91 -21.79
CA PHE A 874 12.60 43.56 -21.74
C PHE A 874 11.34 43.43 -22.61
N ILE A 875 10.44 44.41 -22.54
CA ILE A 875 9.18 44.40 -23.32
C ILE A 875 9.49 44.47 -24.82
N VAL A 876 10.33 45.42 -25.24
CA VAL A 876 10.71 45.59 -26.66
C VAL A 876 11.44 44.37 -27.19
N GLN A 877 12.34 43.77 -26.40
CA GLN A 877 13.01 42.53 -26.78
C GLN A 877 12.04 41.35 -26.90
N THR A 878 11.07 41.26 -25.99
CA THR A 878 10.05 40.19 -26.02
C THR A 878 9.16 40.30 -27.25
N VAL A 879 8.66 41.49 -27.57
CA VAL A 879 7.88 41.73 -28.79
C VAL A 879 8.71 41.48 -30.05
N GLY A 880 9.94 42.01 -30.10
CA GLY A 880 10.82 41.84 -31.26
C GLY A 880 11.28 40.40 -31.51
N SER A 881 11.33 39.57 -30.47
CA SER A 881 11.69 38.15 -30.59
C SER A 881 10.48 37.21 -30.70
N PHE A 882 9.26 37.73 -30.77
CA PHE A 882 8.04 36.93 -30.76
C PHE A 882 8.00 35.88 -31.88
N VAL A 883 8.24 36.26 -33.15
CA VAL A 883 8.19 35.33 -34.30
C VAL A 883 9.22 34.21 -34.15
N THR A 884 10.44 34.57 -33.75
CA THR A 884 11.52 33.61 -33.52
C THR A 884 11.20 32.69 -32.34
N SER A 885 10.59 33.22 -31.28
CA SER A 885 10.17 32.44 -30.12
C SER A 885 9.00 31.51 -30.44
N PHE A 886 8.06 31.94 -31.28
CA PHE A 886 6.93 31.15 -31.76
C PHE A 886 7.40 29.95 -32.59
N ASP A 887 8.27 30.20 -33.56
CA ASP A 887 8.90 29.15 -34.37
C ASP A 887 9.79 28.22 -33.51
N GLY A 888 10.53 28.81 -32.58
CA GLY A 888 11.39 28.09 -31.63
C GLY A 888 10.62 27.18 -30.67
N ALA A 889 9.35 27.50 -30.36
CA ALA A 889 8.50 26.64 -29.52
C ALA A 889 8.28 25.25 -30.13
N PHE A 890 8.44 25.09 -31.45
CA PHE A 890 8.33 23.80 -32.14
C PHE A 890 9.65 23.03 -32.25
N ASN A 891 10.77 23.53 -31.71
CA ASN A 891 12.05 22.82 -31.80
C ASN A 891 12.03 21.45 -31.10
N LEU A 892 11.36 21.35 -29.94
CA LEU A 892 11.18 20.06 -29.26
C LEU A 892 10.28 19.12 -30.08
N PHE A 893 9.21 19.64 -30.68
CA PHE A 893 8.37 18.87 -31.62
C PHE A 893 9.18 18.31 -32.78
N ARG A 894 10.02 19.14 -33.43
CA ARG A 894 10.87 18.73 -34.56
C ARG A 894 11.85 17.63 -34.17
N GLY A 895 12.44 17.75 -32.97
CA GLY A 895 13.35 16.74 -32.42
C GLY A 895 12.64 15.42 -32.16
N GLU A 896 11.49 15.45 -31.48
CA GLU A 896 10.70 14.25 -31.17
C GLU A 896 10.16 13.58 -32.43
N PHE A 897 9.59 14.34 -33.36
CA PHE A 897 9.03 13.81 -34.60
C PHE A 897 10.10 13.13 -35.46
N SER A 898 11.27 13.76 -35.60
CA SER A 898 12.40 13.18 -36.34
C SER A 898 12.96 11.93 -35.69
N ALA A 899 13.02 11.89 -34.35
CA ALA A 899 13.45 10.70 -33.61
C ALA A 899 12.47 9.53 -33.79
N LEU A 900 11.16 9.78 -33.73
CA LEU A 900 10.13 8.77 -33.94
C LEU A 900 10.14 8.20 -35.37
N LEU A 901 10.36 9.04 -36.39
CA LEU A 901 10.53 8.56 -37.76
C LEU A 901 11.74 7.64 -37.91
N LYS A 902 12.89 8.02 -37.32
CA LYS A 902 14.09 7.19 -37.34
C LYS A 902 13.84 5.83 -36.64
N GLU A 903 13.17 5.85 -35.49
CA GLU A 903 12.78 4.62 -34.77
C GLU A 903 11.85 3.75 -35.62
N LEU A 904 10.87 4.36 -36.31
CA LEU A 904 9.94 3.65 -37.19
C LEU A 904 10.67 2.95 -38.35
N ASP A 905 11.63 3.64 -38.97
CA ASP A 905 12.47 3.08 -40.04
C ASP A 905 13.32 1.91 -39.54
N GLU A 906 13.94 2.05 -38.37
CA GLU A 906 14.70 0.97 -37.73
C GLU A 906 13.81 -0.25 -37.47
N ILE A 907 12.63 -0.06 -36.89
CA ILE A 907 11.66 -1.15 -36.62
C ILE A 907 11.24 -1.84 -37.93
N ASN A 908 10.96 -1.07 -38.98
CA ASN A 908 10.58 -1.62 -40.28
C ASN A 908 11.72 -2.46 -40.89
N ILE A 909 12.96 -1.98 -40.81
CA ILE A 909 14.15 -2.74 -41.23
C ILE A 909 14.29 -4.03 -40.42
N PHE A 910 14.10 -3.98 -39.10
CA PHE A 910 14.16 -5.17 -38.25
C PHE A 910 13.07 -6.19 -38.61
N LEU A 911 11.81 -5.75 -38.77
CA LEU A 911 10.69 -6.62 -39.15
C LEU A 911 10.88 -7.31 -40.51
N GLN A 912 11.60 -6.69 -41.44
CA GLN A 912 11.91 -7.26 -42.76
C GLN A 912 13.05 -8.30 -42.74
N ARG A 913 13.98 -8.25 -41.77
CA ARG A 913 15.20 -9.11 -41.75
C ARG A 913 14.99 -10.57 -41.26
N GLY A 914 13.75 -11.01 -41.00
CA GLY A 914 13.35 -12.43 -40.93
C GLY A 914 13.86 -13.31 -39.77
N ARG A 915 14.87 -12.90 -38.99
CA ARG A 915 15.41 -13.66 -37.84
C ARG A 915 14.86 -13.17 -36.49
N ILE A 916 13.55 -13.14 -36.32
CA ILE A 916 12.91 -12.61 -35.11
C ILE A 916 11.90 -13.63 -34.57
N SER A 917 11.92 -13.89 -33.27
CA SER A 917 10.93 -14.77 -32.63
C SER A 917 9.52 -14.19 -32.71
N GLU A 918 8.48 -15.02 -32.70
CA GLU A 918 7.08 -14.59 -32.81
C GLU A 918 6.69 -13.58 -31.70
N ARG A 919 7.21 -13.78 -30.47
CA ARG A 919 7.06 -12.85 -29.35
C ARG A 919 7.69 -11.48 -29.62
N GLN A 920 8.90 -11.44 -30.17
CA GLN A 920 9.58 -10.19 -30.52
C GLN A 920 8.87 -9.51 -31.69
N ARG A 921 8.39 -10.26 -32.69
CA ARG A 921 7.62 -9.73 -33.82
C ARG A 921 6.35 -9.02 -33.37
N GLY A 922 5.62 -9.61 -32.42
CA GLY A 922 4.44 -8.99 -31.81
C GLY A 922 4.76 -7.74 -30.98
N ALA A 923 5.94 -7.65 -30.35
CA ALA A 923 6.38 -6.43 -29.65
C ALA A 923 6.72 -5.30 -30.62
N TYR A 924 7.51 -5.58 -31.66
CA TYR A 924 7.86 -4.60 -32.69
C TYR A 924 6.65 -4.10 -33.48
N LYS A 925 5.69 -4.97 -33.80
CA LYS A 925 4.45 -4.57 -34.48
C LYS A 925 3.62 -3.60 -33.62
N ARG A 926 3.41 -3.93 -32.34
CA ARG A 926 2.72 -3.03 -31.41
C ARG A 926 3.42 -1.68 -31.29
N ARG A 927 4.76 -1.68 -31.20
CA ARG A 927 5.54 -0.45 -31.15
C ARG A 927 5.39 0.37 -32.44
N ARG A 928 5.45 -0.26 -33.61
CA ARG A 928 5.22 0.41 -34.89
C ARG A 928 3.85 1.09 -34.92
N ASP A 929 2.79 0.35 -34.58
CA ASP A 929 1.42 0.86 -34.59
C ASP A 929 1.26 2.04 -33.58
N SER A 930 1.94 1.99 -32.44
CA SER A 930 1.98 3.10 -31.47
C SER A 930 2.65 4.37 -32.00
N ILE A 931 3.78 4.21 -32.70
CA ILE A 931 4.55 5.31 -33.27
C ILE A 931 3.74 5.95 -34.39
N GLU A 932 3.13 5.15 -35.27
CA GLU A 932 2.26 5.63 -36.34
C GLU A 932 1.08 6.43 -35.78
N LYS A 933 0.42 5.94 -34.71
CA LYS A 933 -0.64 6.67 -34.02
C LYS A 933 -0.12 7.99 -33.45
N LYS A 934 1.02 7.99 -32.75
CA LYS A 934 1.61 9.19 -32.15
C LYS A 934 2.02 10.22 -33.21
N LEU A 935 2.66 9.79 -34.30
CA LEU A 935 3.01 10.67 -35.43
C LEU A 935 1.76 11.29 -36.08
N ASN A 936 0.69 10.51 -36.20
CA ASN A 936 -0.59 11.01 -36.69
C ASN A 936 -1.19 12.05 -35.72
N ASP A 937 -1.17 11.78 -34.41
CA ASP A 937 -1.66 12.71 -33.39
C ASP A 937 -0.84 14.01 -33.37
N MET A 938 0.50 13.91 -33.46
CA MET A 938 1.42 15.04 -33.58
C MET A 938 1.12 15.93 -34.79
N ARG A 939 0.75 15.34 -35.93
CA ARG A 939 0.43 16.06 -37.16
C ARG A 939 -0.96 16.69 -37.11
N ASN A 940 -1.96 15.91 -36.72
CA ASN A 940 -3.39 16.24 -36.85
C ASN A 940 -4.01 16.87 -35.60
N GLY A 941 -3.26 17.04 -34.51
CA GLY A 941 -3.77 17.65 -33.28
C GLY A 941 -4.51 16.67 -32.36
N GLY A 942 -4.04 15.43 -32.26
CA GLY A 942 -4.56 14.43 -31.32
C GLY A 942 -4.04 14.66 -29.89
N GLY A 943 -4.92 14.54 -28.89
CA GLY A 943 -4.55 14.64 -27.47
C GLY A 943 -3.89 15.96 -27.08
N ASP A 944 -2.61 15.90 -26.69
CA ASP A 944 -1.82 17.07 -26.25
C ASP A 944 -1.24 17.91 -27.41
N PHE A 945 -1.35 17.43 -28.66
CA PHE A 945 -0.73 18.07 -29.82
C PHE A 945 -1.64 19.07 -30.55
N THR A 946 -2.79 19.41 -29.98
CA THR A 946 -3.54 20.59 -30.41
C THR A 946 -2.68 21.84 -30.24
N THR A 947 -2.63 22.72 -31.22
CA THR A 947 -1.62 23.80 -31.26
C THR A 947 -1.56 24.65 -29.97
N TYR A 948 -2.71 25.10 -29.47
CA TYR A 948 -2.77 25.93 -28.26
C TYR A 948 -2.29 25.17 -27.02
N ARG A 949 -2.66 23.89 -26.89
CA ARG A 949 -2.25 23.05 -25.77
C ARG A 949 -0.75 22.74 -25.84
N TYR A 950 -0.24 22.49 -27.04
CA TYR A 950 1.18 22.28 -27.28
C TYR A 950 1.98 23.55 -26.92
N LEU A 951 1.62 24.72 -27.44
CA LEU A 951 2.28 25.98 -27.11
C LEU A 951 2.23 26.32 -25.62
N GLY A 952 1.13 26.00 -24.94
CA GLY A 952 1.01 26.10 -23.48
C GLY A 952 1.94 25.14 -22.74
N SER A 953 2.10 23.91 -23.22
CA SER A 953 3.02 22.91 -22.64
C SER A 953 4.49 23.29 -22.79
N GLN A 954 4.85 24.01 -23.86
CA GLN A 954 6.20 24.49 -24.12
C GLN A 954 6.50 25.82 -23.39
N GLY A 955 5.52 26.38 -22.66
CA GLY A 955 5.66 27.66 -21.96
C GLY A 955 5.65 28.87 -22.88
N PHE A 956 5.27 28.72 -24.16
CA PHE A 956 5.10 29.85 -25.08
C PHE A 956 3.81 30.63 -24.77
N LEU A 957 2.73 29.91 -24.43
CA LEU A 957 1.46 30.45 -23.93
C LEU A 957 1.27 30.10 -22.45
N PRO A 958 0.45 30.88 -21.71
CA PRO A 958 0.10 30.55 -20.34
C PRO A 958 -0.69 29.22 -20.29
N ASN A 959 -0.43 28.41 -19.27
CA ASN A 959 -1.10 27.14 -19.04
C ASN A 959 -1.42 26.97 -17.54
N TYR A 960 -2.48 26.23 -17.22
CA TYR A 960 -2.90 25.92 -15.85
C TYR A 960 -1.93 24.99 -15.10
N GLY A 961 -1.02 24.30 -15.79
CA GLY A 961 -0.03 23.38 -15.20
C GLY A 961 1.42 23.76 -15.55
N PHE A 962 2.27 23.91 -14.52
CA PHE A 962 3.66 24.38 -14.63
C PHE A 962 4.80 23.31 -14.59
N PRO A 963 4.69 22.07 -15.09
CA PRO A 963 5.91 21.32 -15.38
C PRO A 963 6.39 21.67 -16.80
N THR A 964 7.46 22.46 -16.90
CA THR A 964 8.15 22.75 -18.17
C THR A 964 9.06 21.61 -18.63
N GLN A 965 9.34 20.62 -17.75
CA GLN A 965 10.17 19.46 -18.04
C GLN A 965 9.54 18.18 -17.48
N VAL A 966 9.05 17.33 -18.37
CA VAL A 966 8.46 16.02 -18.02
C VAL A 966 9.28 14.88 -18.62
N THR A 967 9.31 13.75 -17.91
CA THR A 967 9.77 12.46 -18.43
C THR A 967 8.57 11.54 -18.57
N SER A 968 8.51 10.83 -19.69
CA SER A 968 7.47 9.86 -19.99
C SER A 968 7.89 8.43 -19.66
N LEU A 969 6.95 7.64 -19.16
CA LEU A 969 7.06 6.19 -19.04
C LEU A 969 5.98 5.54 -19.89
N ALA A 970 6.40 4.82 -20.93
CA ALA A 970 5.50 4.02 -21.75
C ALA A 970 5.20 2.67 -21.06
N ILE A 971 3.93 2.30 -21.04
CA ILE A 971 3.44 1.04 -20.49
C ILE A 971 2.42 0.39 -21.43
N ASN A 972 2.52 -0.91 -21.63
CA ASN A 972 1.50 -1.70 -22.30
C ASN A 972 0.57 -2.31 -21.25
N TYR A 973 -0.72 -1.99 -21.29
CA TYR A 973 -1.72 -2.50 -20.35
C TYR A 973 -2.95 -3.06 -21.08
N LYS A 974 -3.78 -3.85 -20.39
CA LYS A 974 -5.09 -4.28 -20.89
C LYS A 974 -6.12 -3.28 -20.32
N GLY A 975 -6.62 -2.37 -21.13
CA GLY A 975 -7.71 -1.45 -20.80
C GLY A 975 -9.09 -2.06 -21.07
N VAL A 976 -10.14 -1.26 -20.89
CA VAL A 976 -11.55 -1.66 -21.09
C VAL A 976 -11.82 -2.11 -22.53
N PHE A 977 -11.12 -1.54 -23.51
CA PHE A 977 -11.30 -1.82 -24.94
C PHE A 977 -10.25 -2.78 -25.54
N GLY A 978 -9.35 -3.36 -24.73
CA GLY A 978 -8.32 -4.30 -25.17
C GLY A 978 -6.91 -3.91 -24.74
N SER A 979 -5.88 -4.36 -25.46
CA SER A 979 -4.49 -3.98 -25.15
C SER A 979 -4.21 -2.54 -25.62
N GLU A 980 -3.93 -1.65 -24.68
CA GLU A 980 -3.66 -0.23 -24.89
C GLU A 980 -2.24 0.12 -24.43
N GLU A 981 -1.64 1.14 -25.03
CA GLU A 981 -0.40 1.74 -24.52
C GLU A 981 -0.77 3.04 -23.79
N ALA A 982 -0.36 3.15 -22.53
CA ALA A 982 -0.46 4.39 -21.76
C ALA A 982 0.94 5.03 -21.62
N GLU A 983 0.96 6.35 -21.63
CA GLU A 983 2.17 7.14 -21.42
C GLU A 983 2.01 7.94 -20.12
N LEU A 984 2.73 7.52 -19.07
CA LEU A 984 2.68 8.16 -17.77
C LEU A 984 3.72 9.29 -17.70
N LYS A 985 3.27 10.53 -17.51
CA LYS A 985 4.15 11.71 -17.44
C LYS A 985 4.45 12.10 -16.00
N ARG A 986 5.72 12.42 -15.71
CA ARG A 986 6.17 12.92 -14.39
C ARG A 986 7.19 14.04 -14.50
N ASP A 987 7.20 14.91 -13.49
CA ASP A 987 8.29 15.87 -13.28
C ASP A 987 9.63 15.14 -13.20
N ARG A 988 10.67 15.68 -13.84
CA ARG A 988 11.99 15.04 -13.96
C ARG A 988 12.61 14.67 -12.62
N ASN A 989 12.47 15.50 -11.58
CA ASN A 989 13.08 15.19 -10.27
C ASN A 989 12.41 13.99 -9.59
N ILE A 990 11.10 13.81 -9.80
CA ILE A 990 10.37 12.65 -9.29
C ILE A 990 10.69 11.43 -10.16
N ALA A 991 10.67 11.61 -11.49
CA ALA A 991 10.96 10.55 -12.46
C ALA A 991 12.37 9.99 -12.28
N LEU A 992 13.35 10.82 -11.92
CA LEU A 992 14.75 10.44 -11.68
C LEU A 992 14.89 9.26 -10.70
N VAL A 993 13.92 9.07 -9.78
CA VAL A 993 13.87 7.94 -8.85
C VAL A 993 12.74 6.98 -9.19
N GLU A 994 11.51 7.48 -9.43
CA GLU A 994 10.34 6.61 -9.67
C GLU A 994 10.46 5.81 -10.97
N TYR A 995 11.02 6.42 -12.02
CA TYR A 995 11.20 5.82 -13.34
C TYR A 995 12.65 5.36 -13.55
N ALA A 996 13.47 5.30 -12.51
CA ALA A 996 14.80 4.75 -12.61
C ALA A 996 14.76 3.24 -12.96
N PRO A 997 15.70 2.74 -13.78
CA PRO A 997 15.77 1.31 -14.11
C PRO A 997 15.86 0.42 -12.87
N GLY A 998 15.14 -0.70 -12.90
CA GLY A 998 15.01 -1.64 -11.78
C GLY A 998 13.82 -1.34 -10.86
N ASN A 999 13.31 -0.10 -10.85
CA ASN A 999 12.20 0.27 -9.97
C ASN A 999 10.86 -0.33 -10.46
N SER A 1000 9.85 -0.31 -9.57
CA SER A 1000 8.50 -0.75 -9.89
C SER A 1000 7.51 0.42 -9.91
N VAL A 1001 6.61 0.41 -10.88
CA VAL A 1001 5.54 1.41 -11.05
C VAL A 1001 4.20 0.71 -11.00
N TYR A 1002 3.25 1.30 -10.28
CA TYR A 1002 1.90 0.78 -10.10
C TYR A 1002 0.91 1.60 -10.92
N PHE A 1003 0.06 0.93 -11.70
CA PHE A 1003 -0.95 1.56 -12.56
C PHE A 1003 -2.07 0.58 -12.89
N SER A 1004 -3.33 0.98 -12.80
CA SER A 1004 -4.50 0.22 -13.28
C SER A 1004 -4.46 -1.27 -12.89
N GLY A 1005 -4.37 -1.55 -11.59
CA GLY A 1005 -4.38 -2.91 -11.05
C GLY A 1005 -3.12 -3.75 -11.27
N ASN A 1006 -2.09 -3.19 -11.91
CA ASN A 1006 -0.90 -3.91 -12.33
C ASN A 1006 0.40 -3.29 -11.81
N ARG A 1007 1.40 -4.14 -11.64
CA ARG A 1007 2.77 -3.77 -11.31
C ARG A 1007 3.67 -3.92 -12.54
N TYR A 1008 4.33 -2.82 -12.87
CA TYR A 1008 5.24 -2.69 -14.01
C TYR A 1008 6.67 -2.55 -13.52
N SER A 1009 7.61 -3.22 -14.17
CA SER A 1009 9.05 -3.07 -13.88
C SER A 1009 9.68 -2.19 -14.94
N VAL A 1010 10.34 -1.12 -14.51
CA VAL A 1010 11.09 -0.23 -15.41
C VAL A 1010 12.40 -0.91 -15.77
N ARG A 1011 12.62 -1.18 -17.06
CA ARG A 1011 13.78 -1.94 -17.52
C ARG A 1011 14.57 -1.26 -18.61
N THR A 1012 13.88 -0.58 -19.52
CA THR A 1012 14.50 -0.14 -20.77
C THR A 1012 14.47 1.39 -20.86
N PRO A 1013 15.62 2.07 -20.75
CA PRO A 1013 15.72 3.49 -21.04
C PRO A 1013 15.68 3.73 -22.56
N ARG A 1014 14.93 4.75 -23.00
CA ARG A 1014 14.89 5.23 -24.38
C ARG A 1014 15.96 6.31 -24.58
N LEU A 1015 17.20 5.85 -24.75
CA LEU A 1015 18.35 6.74 -24.88
C LEU A 1015 18.30 7.55 -26.17
N ARG A 1016 18.61 8.85 -26.06
CA ARG A 1016 18.95 9.65 -27.24
C ARG A 1016 20.27 9.11 -27.80
N THR A 1017 20.32 8.88 -29.10
CA THR A 1017 21.53 8.38 -29.78
C THR A 1017 22.12 9.43 -30.73
N GLU A 1018 23.43 9.62 -30.65
CA GLU A 1018 24.23 10.37 -31.61
C GLU A 1018 25.18 9.39 -32.30
N ASN A 1019 25.18 9.32 -33.64
CA ASN A 1019 25.98 8.35 -34.41
C ASN A 1019 25.81 6.88 -33.97
N ASN A 1020 24.59 6.48 -33.58
CA ASN A 1020 24.26 5.15 -33.03
C ASN A 1020 24.93 4.82 -31.69
N GLN A 1021 25.44 5.81 -30.95
CA GLN A 1021 25.90 5.68 -29.57
C GLN A 1021 25.03 6.52 -28.63
N PRO A 1022 24.84 6.11 -27.36
CA PRO A 1022 24.13 6.93 -26.38
C PRO A 1022 24.78 8.30 -26.22
N ALA A 1023 23.97 9.36 -26.23
CA ALA A 1023 24.42 10.71 -25.90
C ALA A 1023 24.75 10.77 -24.39
N MET A 1024 26.04 10.85 -24.08
CA MET A 1024 26.59 10.85 -22.73
C MET A 1024 27.21 12.23 -22.44
N SER A 1025 27.13 12.68 -21.19
CA SER A 1025 27.82 13.87 -20.70
C SER A 1025 28.81 13.53 -19.59
N THR A 1026 29.66 14.49 -19.24
CA THR A 1026 30.60 14.42 -18.13
C THR A 1026 30.20 15.47 -17.10
N VAL A 1027 30.11 15.09 -15.82
CA VAL A 1027 29.71 15.98 -14.73
C VAL A 1027 30.86 16.15 -13.74
N LEU A 1028 31.15 17.40 -13.37
CA LEU A 1028 32.15 17.74 -12.35
C LEU A 1028 31.46 18.50 -11.21
N THR A 1029 31.76 18.10 -9.97
CA THR A 1029 31.24 18.75 -8.75
C THR A 1029 32.37 19.33 -7.92
N CYS A 1030 32.22 20.58 -7.48
CA CYS A 1030 33.19 21.22 -6.59
C CYS A 1030 33.06 20.65 -5.16
N PRO A 1031 34.16 20.17 -4.53
CA PRO A 1031 34.09 19.58 -3.20
C PRO A 1031 33.85 20.59 -2.06
N TYR A 1032 33.95 21.90 -2.33
CA TYR A 1032 33.83 22.95 -1.31
C TYR A 1032 32.48 23.67 -1.34
N CYS A 1033 32.01 24.07 -2.52
CA CYS A 1033 30.76 24.83 -2.65
C CYS A 1033 29.66 24.08 -3.41
N GLU A 1034 29.88 22.80 -3.75
CA GLU A 1034 28.93 21.92 -4.45
C GLU A 1034 28.42 22.48 -5.79
N ALA A 1035 29.18 23.41 -6.38
CA ALA A 1035 28.91 23.91 -7.72
C ALA A 1035 29.12 22.79 -8.75
N VAL A 1036 28.13 22.60 -9.65
CA VAL A 1036 28.16 21.55 -10.68
C VAL A 1036 28.33 22.13 -12.08
N TYR A 1037 29.16 21.46 -12.88
CA TYR A 1037 29.42 21.73 -14.30
C TYR A 1037 28.99 20.51 -15.13
N LEU A 1038 28.22 20.72 -16.19
CA LEU A 1038 27.48 19.65 -16.88
C LEU A 1038 28.04 19.26 -18.25
N ASP A 1039 29.03 19.99 -18.77
CA ASP A 1039 29.64 19.72 -20.06
C ASP A 1039 31.17 19.88 -20.06
N GLU A 1040 31.84 19.23 -21.03
CA GLU A 1040 33.30 19.23 -21.13
C GLU A 1040 33.89 20.60 -21.49
N LYS A 1041 33.11 21.48 -22.13
CA LYS A 1041 33.54 22.83 -22.48
C LYS A 1041 33.57 23.71 -21.23
N GLU A 1042 32.55 23.66 -20.40
CA GLU A 1042 32.47 24.32 -19.09
C GLU A 1042 33.58 23.83 -18.16
N ILE A 1043 33.81 22.51 -18.12
CA ILE A 1043 34.86 21.89 -17.31
C ILE A 1043 36.24 22.38 -17.76
N SER A 1044 36.56 22.31 -19.06
CA SER A 1044 37.83 22.80 -19.59
C SER A 1044 38.03 24.30 -19.38
N MET A 1045 36.94 25.07 -19.39
CA MET A 1045 36.94 26.51 -19.11
C MET A 1045 37.20 26.86 -17.63
N THR A 1046 37.11 25.92 -16.68
CA THR A 1046 37.40 26.20 -15.26
C THR A 1046 38.89 26.37 -14.95
N GLY A 1047 39.80 25.87 -15.80
CA GLY A 1047 41.25 26.05 -15.62
C GLY A 1047 41.80 25.50 -14.31
N GLY A 1048 41.14 24.51 -13.70
CA GLY A 1048 41.58 23.88 -12.44
C GLY A 1048 41.08 24.56 -11.16
N ALA A 1049 40.34 25.68 -11.25
CA ALA A 1049 39.74 26.36 -10.11
C ALA A 1049 38.23 26.54 -10.27
N CYS A 1050 37.48 26.41 -9.18
CA CYS A 1050 36.03 26.58 -9.17
C CYS A 1050 35.68 28.04 -9.51
N ARG A 1051 34.87 28.26 -10.55
CA ARG A 1051 34.40 29.60 -10.95
C ARG A 1051 33.43 30.24 -9.95
N SER A 1052 32.90 29.47 -9.01
CA SER A 1052 31.98 29.98 -7.99
C SER A 1052 32.68 30.39 -6.69
N CYS A 1053 33.60 29.56 -6.17
CA CYS A 1053 34.28 29.81 -4.89
C CYS A 1053 35.80 29.98 -4.97
N GLY A 1054 36.42 29.76 -6.13
CA GLY A 1054 37.87 29.87 -6.33
C GLY A 1054 38.71 28.68 -5.82
N ALA A 1055 38.11 27.67 -5.19
CA ALA A 1055 38.84 26.51 -4.68
C ALA A 1055 39.42 25.63 -5.81
N SER A 1056 40.55 24.96 -5.54
CA SER A 1056 41.16 24.01 -6.49
C SER A 1056 40.24 22.82 -6.77
N LEU A 1057 40.14 22.43 -8.05
CA LEU A 1057 39.35 21.30 -8.53
C LEU A 1057 40.20 20.07 -8.85
N GLU A 1058 41.51 20.06 -8.51
CA GLU A 1058 42.40 18.91 -8.79
C GLU A 1058 41.96 17.61 -8.12
N SER A 1059 41.26 17.70 -6.98
CA SER A 1059 40.71 16.55 -6.23
C SER A 1059 39.21 16.34 -6.45
N ALA A 1060 38.59 17.06 -7.40
CA ALA A 1060 37.17 16.97 -7.65
C ALA A 1060 36.80 15.62 -8.29
N VAL A 1061 35.68 15.03 -7.84
CA VAL A 1061 35.13 13.81 -8.44
C VAL A 1061 34.51 14.15 -9.79
N VAL A 1062 35.04 13.51 -10.84
CA VAL A 1062 34.50 13.61 -12.21
C VAL A 1062 33.69 12.35 -12.50
N ILE A 1063 32.42 12.54 -12.82
CA ILE A 1063 31.50 11.47 -13.20
C ILE A 1063 31.46 11.41 -14.72
N HIS A 1064 32.05 10.36 -15.27
CA HIS A 1064 32.00 10.07 -16.71
C HIS A 1064 30.73 9.28 -17.05
N HIS A 1065 30.24 9.43 -18.29
CA HIS A 1065 29.09 8.68 -18.81
C HIS A 1065 27.76 8.95 -18.08
N SER A 1066 27.54 10.20 -17.64
CA SER A 1066 26.22 10.60 -17.15
C SER A 1066 25.24 10.76 -18.30
N ILE A 1067 23.96 10.49 -18.04
CA ILE A 1067 22.89 10.58 -19.04
C ILE A 1067 21.81 11.49 -18.47
N GLU A 1068 21.33 12.44 -19.27
CA GLU A 1068 20.12 13.19 -18.94
C GLU A 1068 18.93 12.22 -18.87
N MET A 1069 18.12 12.29 -17.80
CA MET A 1069 17.05 11.32 -17.54
C MET A 1069 16.17 11.08 -18.78
N PRO A 1070 16.27 9.92 -19.45
CA PRO A 1070 15.55 9.66 -20.68
C PRO A 1070 14.14 9.14 -20.39
N ASP A 1071 13.28 9.17 -21.40
CA ASP A 1071 12.02 8.44 -21.35
C ASP A 1071 12.26 6.94 -21.14
N GLN A 1072 11.28 6.26 -20.56
CA GLN A 1072 11.44 4.89 -20.11
C GLN A 1072 10.34 4.01 -20.70
N LEU A 1073 10.62 2.71 -20.75
CA LEU A 1073 9.65 1.67 -21.05
C LEU A 1073 9.58 0.69 -19.87
N ALA A 1074 8.36 0.43 -19.41
CA ALA A 1074 8.11 -0.59 -18.41
C ALA A 1074 7.26 -1.75 -18.95
N GLU A 1075 7.56 -2.94 -18.44
CA GLU A 1075 6.90 -4.19 -18.80
C GLU A 1075 6.02 -4.65 -17.66
N SER A 1076 4.79 -5.11 -17.97
CA SER A 1076 3.90 -5.72 -16.99
C SER A 1076 4.55 -6.99 -16.43
N ARG A 1077 4.62 -7.08 -15.10
CA ARG A 1077 5.25 -8.21 -14.41
C ARG A 1077 4.22 -9.10 -13.72
N SER A 1078 3.31 -8.48 -12.98
CA SER A 1078 2.27 -9.18 -12.21
C SER A 1078 1.10 -8.24 -11.93
N THR A 1079 -0.08 -8.80 -11.71
CA THR A 1079 -1.20 -8.03 -11.13
C THR A 1079 -0.92 -7.74 -9.66
N ILE A 1080 -1.49 -6.66 -9.16
CA ILE A 1080 -1.43 -6.32 -7.74
C ILE A 1080 -2.33 -7.30 -6.98
N THR A 1081 -1.77 -7.96 -5.98
CA THR A 1081 -2.52 -8.84 -5.08
C THR A 1081 -2.54 -8.24 -3.68
N SER A 1082 -3.44 -8.73 -2.84
CA SER A 1082 -3.51 -8.33 -1.43
C SER A 1082 -2.31 -8.84 -0.60
N ASP A 1083 -1.42 -9.60 -1.24
CA ASP A 1083 -0.15 -10.05 -0.67
C ASP A 1083 0.89 -8.90 -0.59
N GLU A 1084 0.65 -7.79 -1.29
CA GLU A 1084 1.54 -6.61 -1.35
C GLU A 1084 1.10 -5.49 -0.36
N GLU A 1085 1.60 -5.54 0.89
CA GLU A 1085 1.24 -4.55 1.93
C GLU A 1085 1.74 -3.12 1.63
N GLU A 1086 2.90 -2.99 0.98
CA GLU A 1086 3.48 -1.72 0.57
C GLU A 1086 4.05 -1.81 -0.85
N ARG A 1087 4.10 -0.67 -1.54
CA ARG A 1087 4.76 -0.57 -2.84
C ARG A 1087 6.22 -1.01 -2.74
N GLN A 1088 6.64 -1.90 -3.62
CA GLN A 1088 8.05 -2.22 -3.78
C GLN A 1088 8.77 -1.03 -4.41
N ARG A 1089 9.78 -0.53 -3.69
CA ARG A 1089 10.61 0.59 -4.14
C ARG A 1089 12.06 0.20 -3.98
N LEU A 1090 12.86 0.45 -5.01
CA LEU A 1090 14.30 0.47 -4.85
C LEU A 1090 14.70 1.84 -4.29
N GLY A 1091 15.58 1.85 -3.29
CA GLY A 1091 16.24 3.07 -2.83
C GLY A 1091 17.33 3.46 -3.82
N TYR A 1092 17.46 4.75 -4.09
CA TYR A 1092 18.50 5.30 -4.98
C TYR A 1092 19.28 6.38 -4.24
N GLU A 1093 20.59 6.43 -4.46
CA GLU A 1093 21.45 7.47 -3.94
C GLU A 1093 21.31 8.72 -4.82
N VAL A 1094 20.69 9.77 -4.29
CA VAL A 1094 20.45 11.02 -5.01
C VAL A 1094 21.11 12.18 -4.29
N THR A 1095 21.99 12.88 -4.99
CA THR A 1095 22.60 14.13 -4.50
C THR A 1095 22.05 15.34 -5.25
N ARG A 1096 22.01 16.49 -4.58
CA ARG A 1096 21.48 17.74 -5.13
C ARG A 1096 22.58 18.79 -5.08
N HIS A 1097 22.87 19.38 -6.24
CA HIS A 1097 23.94 20.36 -6.43
C HIS A 1097 23.36 21.66 -6.95
N TYR A 1098 24.08 22.75 -6.74
CA TYR A 1098 23.61 24.09 -7.07
C TYR A 1098 24.46 24.69 -8.20
N THR A 1099 23.81 25.13 -9.26
CA THR A 1099 24.44 25.89 -10.34
C THR A 1099 24.04 27.36 -10.21
N PRO A 1100 24.94 28.23 -9.75
CA PRO A 1100 24.62 29.63 -9.55
C PRO A 1100 24.33 30.38 -10.84
N SER A 1101 23.43 31.36 -10.74
CA SER A 1101 23.21 32.37 -11.76
C SER A 1101 24.28 33.46 -11.73
N GLY A 1102 24.34 34.27 -12.79
CA GLY A 1102 25.22 35.43 -12.87
C GLY A 1102 24.80 36.62 -11.98
N THR A 1103 23.64 36.55 -11.33
CA THR A 1103 23.05 37.67 -10.56
C THR A 1103 22.78 37.23 -9.12
N ARG A 1104 23.81 37.22 -8.28
CA ARG A 1104 23.69 36.91 -6.84
C ARG A 1104 23.75 38.18 -6.02
N GLN A 1105 22.88 38.27 -5.01
CA GLN A 1105 22.93 39.32 -4.01
C GLN A 1105 23.66 38.79 -2.78
N PHE A 1106 24.59 39.57 -2.25
CA PHE A 1106 25.35 39.22 -1.06
C PHE A 1106 24.92 40.13 0.09
N TYR A 1107 24.65 39.51 1.23
CA TYR A 1107 24.27 40.16 2.47
C TYR A 1107 25.32 39.79 3.52
N VAL A 1108 25.94 40.79 4.13
CA VAL A 1108 26.85 40.59 5.25
C VAL A 1108 26.06 40.80 6.53
N VAL A 1109 26.10 39.81 7.42
CA VAL A 1109 25.45 39.85 8.73
C VAL A 1109 26.52 40.08 9.78
N GLY A 1110 26.35 41.11 10.60
CA GLY A 1110 27.33 41.60 11.57
C GLY A 1110 27.92 42.96 11.17
N ASP A 1111 28.92 43.41 11.92
CA ASP A 1111 29.60 44.67 11.61
C ASP A 1111 30.43 44.54 10.32
N PRO A 1112 30.45 45.56 9.43
CA PRO A 1112 31.18 45.49 8.16
C PRO A 1112 32.70 45.26 8.30
N GLY A 1113 33.27 45.59 9.45
CA GLY A 1113 34.68 45.35 9.77
C GLY A 1113 34.97 43.95 10.33
N GLU A 1114 33.95 43.24 10.82
CA GLU A 1114 34.07 41.91 11.42
C GLU A 1114 32.79 41.09 11.11
N PRO A 1115 32.63 40.66 9.84
CA PRO A 1115 31.41 39.98 9.41
C PRO A 1115 31.26 38.63 10.12
N LEU A 1116 30.11 38.40 10.77
CA LEU A 1116 29.81 37.12 11.43
C LEU A 1116 29.50 36.04 10.39
N LEU A 1117 28.75 36.39 9.35
CA LEU A 1117 28.44 35.50 8.24
C LEU A 1117 28.06 36.30 6.98
N THR A 1118 28.28 35.69 5.81
CA THR A 1118 27.87 36.24 4.51
C THR A 1118 26.82 35.32 3.90
N ILE A 1119 25.63 35.86 3.62
CA ILE A 1119 24.53 35.15 2.96
C ILE A 1119 24.50 35.57 1.50
N SER A 1120 24.52 34.62 0.57
CA SER A 1120 24.22 34.88 -0.84
C SER A 1120 22.81 34.42 -1.17
N TYR A 1121 22.00 35.30 -1.76
CA TYR A 1121 20.69 34.97 -2.31
C TYR A 1121 20.76 35.01 -3.84
N ASP A 1122 20.29 33.92 -4.46
CA ASP A 1122 20.19 33.80 -5.90
C ASP A 1122 18.80 33.32 -6.28
N HIS A 1123 18.00 34.26 -6.76
CA HIS A 1123 16.64 33.98 -7.17
C HIS A 1123 16.55 33.05 -8.40
N SER A 1124 17.56 33.06 -9.27
CA SER A 1124 17.55 32.33 -10.56
C SER A 1124 18.57 31.20 -10.65
N GLY A 1125 19.12 30.78 -9.52
CA GLY A 1125 20.05 29.66 -9.46
C GLY A 1125 19.35 28.33 -9.79
N LYS A 1126 20.06 27.43 -10.47
CA LYS A 1126 19.53 26.12 -10.86
C LYS A 1126 19.92 25.08 -9.81
N ILE A 1127 19.03 24.13 -9.56
CA ILE A 1127 19.33 22.95 -8.75
C ILE A 1127 19.38 21.75 -9.69
N VAL A 1128 20.47 20.98 -9.60
CA VAL A 1128 20.69 19.75 -10.38
C VAL A 1128 20.63 18.57 -9.44
N SER A 1129 19.73 17.62 -9.72
CA SER A 1129 19.66 16.35 -9.00
C SER A 1129 20.39 15.27 -9.81
N ILE A 1130 21.28 14.52 -9.16
CA ILE A 1130 22.04 13.41 -9.77
C ILE A 1130 21.68 12.13 -9.04
N ASN A 1131 21.28 11.08 -9.78
CA ASN A 1131 21.04 9.74 -9.25
C ASN A 1131 22.26 8.85 -9.56
N HIS A 1132 22.92 8.34 -8.52
CA HIS A 1132 24.13 7.52 -8.60
C HIS A 1132 23.84 6.02 -8.73
N GLY A 1133 22.56 5.63 -8.72
CA GLY A 1133 22.12 4.24 -8.81
C GLY A 1133 21.46 3.73 -7.53
N PRO A 1134 21.08 2.44 -7.51
CA PRO A 1134 20.41 1.85 -6.37
C PRO A 1134 21.35 1.75 -5.15
N ILE A 1135 20.82 2.00 -3.96
CA ILE A 1135 21.54 1.80 -2.70
C ILE A 1135 21.73 0.28 -2.52
N PRO A 1136 22.97 -0.24 -2.43
CA PRO A 1136 23.22 -1.66 -2.22
C PRO A 1136 22.56 -2.13 -0.92
N SER A 1137 21.93 -3.32 -0.93
CA SER A 1137 21.28 -3.89 0.26
C SER A 1137 22.22 -4.24 1.41
N ASP A 1138 23.53 -4.18 1.16
CA ASP A 1138 24.59 -4.55 2.10
C ASP A 1138 25.26 -3.32 2.74
N LYS A 1139 24.64 -2.14 2.63
CA LYS A 1139 25.01 -0.90 3.34
C LYS A 1139 23.98 -0.49 4.37
#